data_AF-A0A1S2Q8M8-F1
#
_entry.id   AF-A0A1S2Q8M8-F1
#
_cell.length_a   1.000
_cell.length_b   1.000
_cell.length_c   1.000
_cell.angle_alpha   90.00
_cell.angle_beta   90.00
_cell.angle_gamma   90.00
#
_symmetry.space_group_name_H-M   'P 1'
#
loop_
_entity.id
_entity.type
_entity.pdbx_description
1 polymer ?
#
loop_
_entity_poly.entity_id
_entity_poly.type
_entity_poly.pdbx_seq_one_letter_code
_entity_poly.pdbx_strand_id
1 'polypeptide(L)'
;MSSELPGSPDPLARLADVLTGAAHGVRPTALELAELLWLARHMRPDTPATGPEATTGPEDTGRAAAPPSPLTPAPPVAQPPPVPEPSRPVPEPARVPLHLPSPRAATAADRRHTTLLAPAPPMLRHPLALQRALRPLGRRVDAPVGHELAERETADRIARLGADPEWWLPVLRPARERWLRLNLVYDAGPTMPVWRPLIRELHTVLAQSGLFRTVALYRAAADGTVRGPGPHAPADGRSITLLISDCMGPQWREGPAGTLWYATLHRWARRMPLAVVQPLPEHLWRDTALPTTPGRLSAPYPAAPTATLAFTSYERPESAGTEGIDGIHGSDLVVPLPVLEPEPRWLGHWAGLLTAPGGVEFPAAVAELGRPLPADAEDRTDVGLLSAEELVLRFRATASPEAFRLAGHLAVGRPDLPVMRLVQAAVEPDPRPRHLAEVVLSGMLTTVPGGAPGSYAFRDGVRELLLLGLPRTARKQTVELLGRMGEFIDRRAGRAPGEFAASVPSAHGAGTAVEGDPFATVSEDSVRRLAADRTAQGVPAGAGGGDGDSAGAAVDRSGILFTADALTGRPEARITLEATVHDILARGSLTPRQYEVAVRPDGYLVRVVPGVFLLPVLVAVLRELPYALARLADPPRLRVTFGRPPARLPEAAADVLVVVPPALYDDFTTSSAAQGTRRFWPLYGDDAPDSPPVAWYCPLGGPRSPRSAEPGAPGLVQGPFIARDLRELGVPAPGRTAIVHTRPDGPLRVLDPIQPYGTRPPRPETYYSVDLTPHHARHTMSLPSSGKGTFTATAELSWHVADPIVFVRGGTADVAGLLLEHLRDAAARLTRGHPLRRAGAAQRAVNAQVGGWPVPGLAVSYTVRLVPEGAPAPAAEPSVPSRGRLAALLSGAESVLIGFDGPLARLFSAQTARAAVLDLLSVVAEHRDPADAPAGRPPAVAGDTGREAFVHPLDLLRAFAHDRLGPELRARLDDLELRAVPDAPATHLSRALVRALHGSGRRVSVVTDVGPRAVHRCLTPDRLPFAGVHGRRDDPGLLMPDPDCLLRALGTPGASARTGVLISSSVAELTAAQQLGLPFVGYAPTATGRRHLREGGSEITLSSLEPLLEAARAL
;
A
#
# COMPACT_ATOMS: atom_id res chain seq x y z
N MET A 1 -72.74 34.18 -3.28
CA MET A 1 -72.48 34.75 -1.93
C MET A 1 -72.18 33.54 -1.03
N SER A 2 -71.02 33.33 -0.42
CA SER A 2 -69.97 34.27 0.04
C SER A 2 -68.58 33.59 0.13
N SER A 3 -67.57 34.42 -0.16
CA SER A 3 -66.13 34.48 0.20
C SER A 3 -65.23 33.23 0.33
N GLU A 4 -64.18 33.31 -0.48
CA GLU A 4 -62.82 32.79 -0.31
C GLU A 4 -62.29 32.84 1.14
N LEU A 5 -61.61 31.76 1.53
CA LEU A 5 -60.52 31.77 2.52
C LEU A 5 -59.23 31.46 1.74
N PRO A 6 -58.15 32.25 1.87
CA PRO A 6 -56.92 32.03 1.13
C PRO A 6 -56.29 30.70 1.56
N GLY A 7 -55.95 29.85 0.58
CA GLY A 7 -55.34 28.55 0.79
C GLY A 7 -54.10 28.65 1.69
N SER A 8 -54.10 27.84 2.75
CA SER A 8 -52.91 27.63 3.59
C SER A 8 -51.74 27.24 2.67
N PRO A 9 -50.59 27.95 2.68
CA PRO A 9 -49.49 27.61 1.80
C PRO A 9 -49.01 26.20 2.08
N ASP A 10 -48.75 25.44 0.98
CA ASP A 10 -48.26 24.07 0.97
C ASP A 10 -47.22 23.88 2.09
N PRO A 11 -47.45 22.97 3.04
CA PRO A 11 -46.53 22.73 4.15
C PRO A 11 -45.09 22.51 3.71
N LEU A 12 -44.90 21.93 2.51
CA LEU A 12 -43.59 21.69 1.93
C LEU A 12 -42.91 22.99 1.47
N ALA A 13 -43.67 23.90 0.87
CA ALA A 13 -43.17 25.22 0.48
C ALA A 13 -42.78 26.05 1.70
N ARG A 14 -43.60 26.01 2.76
CA ARG A 14 -43.32 26.70 4.01
C ARG A 14 -42.06 26.15 4.71
N LEU A 15 -41.87 24.83 4.70
CA LEU A 15 -40.66 24.18 5.22
C LEU A 15 -39.42 24.57 4.40
N ALA A 16 -39.53 24.58 3.07
CA ALA A 16 -38.43 24.99 2.18
C ALA A 16 -38.03 26.45 2.42
N ASP A 17 -38.99 27.36 2.61
CA ASP A 17 -38.72 28.79 2.83
C ASP A 17 -38.08 29.05 4.19
N VAL A 18 -38.50 28.33 5.25
CA VAL A 18 -37.87 28.40 6.58
C VAL A 18 -36.42 27.90 6.53
N LEU A 19 -36.17 26.78 5.86
CA LEU A 19 -34.82 26.22 5.70
C LEU A 19 -33.93 27.10 4.83
N THR A 20 -34.50 27.78 3.83
CA THR A 20 -33.79 28.78 3.03
C THR A 20 -33.33 29.96 3.88
N GLY A 21 -34.17 30.42 4.82
CA GLY A 21 -33.81 31.47 5.77
C GLY A 21 -32.69 31.05 6.72
N ALA A 22 -32.71 29.80 7.21
CA ALA A 22 -31.66 29.26 8.07
C ALA A 22 -30.33 29.03 7.33
N ALA A 23 -30.37 28.69 6.04
CA ALA A 23 -29.21 28.41 5.19
C ALA A 23 -28.69 29.63 4.39
N HIS A 24 -28.93 30.85 4.88
CA HIS A 24 -28.43 32.10 4.27
C HIS A 24 -28.84 32.29 2.80
N GLY A 25 -30.05 31.87 2.43
CA GLY A 25 -30.65 32.13 1.11
C GLY A 25 -30.55 31.02 0.08
N VAL A 26 -29.93 29.87 0.40
CA VAL A 26 -29.90 28.70 -0.50
C VAL A 26 -31.13 27.82 -0.27
N ARG A 27 -31.95 27.64 -1.32
CA ARG A 27 -33.19 26.84 -1.23
C ARG A 27 -32.85 25.34 -1.26
N PRO A 28 -33.34 24.54 -0.29
CA PRO A 28 -33.09 23.11 -0.29
C PRO A 28 -33.75 22.41 -1.48
N THR A 29 -33.03 21.44 -2.05
CA THR A 29 -33.49 20.62 -3.17
C THR A 29 -34.56 19.63 -2.72
N ALA A 30 -35.32 19.09 -3.68
CA ALA A 30 -36.36 18.08 -3.39
C ALA A 30 -35.79 16.83 -2.69
N LEU A 31 -34.53 16.47 -2.96
CA LEU A 31 -33.85 15.36 -2.31
C LEU A 31 -33.51 15.68 -0.85
N GLU A 32 -32.97 16.86 -0.57
CA GLU A 32 -32.63 17.30 0.80
C GLU A 32 -33.89 17.46 1.66
N LEU A 33 -35.00 17.94 1.08
CA LEU A 33 -36.30 17.96 1.75
C LEU A 33 -36.80 16.54 2.07
N ALA A 34 -36.64 15.60 1.14
CA ALA A 34 -37.03 14.21 1.35
C ALA A 34 -36.17 13.53 2.43
N GLU A 35 -34.86 13.79 2.45
CA GLU A 35 -33.93 13.27 3.46
C GLU A 35 -34.20 13.87 4.84
N LEU A 36 -34.55 15.15 4.91
CA LEU A 36 -34.88 15.83 6.17
C LEU A 36 -36.22 15.33 6.74
N LEU A 37 -37.22 15.12 5.89
CA LEU A 37 -38.49 14.47 6.30
C LEU A 37 -38.29 13.01 6.69
N TRP A 38 -37.39 12.31 6.00
CA TRP A 38 -37.00 10.95 6.36
C TRP A 38 -36.28 10.92 7.72
N LEU A 39 -35.34 11.83 7.98
CA LEU A 39 -34.65 11.98 9.26
C LEU A 39 -35.63 12.36 10.39
N ALA A 40 -36.53 13.30 10.14
CA ALA A 40 -37.57 13.68 11.11
C ALA A 40 -38.46 12.49 11.51
N ARG A 41 -38.65 11.52 10.62
CA ARG A 41 -39.40 10.28 10.91
C ARG A 41 -38.62 9.28 11.77
N HIS A 42 -37.29 9.39 11.83
CA HIS A 42 -36.41 8.52 12.61
C HIS A 42 -35.88 9.20 13.88
N MET A 43 -36.05 10.51 14.01
CA MET A 43 -35.89 11.23 15.26
C MET A 43 -37.12 10.93 16.13
N ARG A 44 -36.91 10.22 17.25
CA ARG A 44 -37.97 10.04 18.24
C ARG A 44 -38.45 11.44 18.69
N PRO A 45 -39.76 11.68 18.83
CA PRO A 45 -40.21 12.85 19.56
C PRO A 45 -39.75 12.65 21.01
N ASP A 46 -38.73 13.40 21.42
CA ASP A 46 -38.46 13.58 22.84
C ASP A 46 -39.76 14.11 23.44
N THR A 47 -40.30 13.34 24.37
CA THR A 47 -41.50 13.68 25.12
C THR A 47 -41.18 15.01 25.80
N PRO A 48 -41.92 16.10 25.54
CA PRO A 48 -41.64 17.36 26.20
C PRO A 48 -41.87 17.11 27.70
N ALA A 49 -40.80 17.20 28.48
CA ALA A 49 -40.90 17.27 29.91
C ALA A 49 -41.80 18.47 30.22
N THR A 50 -42.95 18.19 30.82
CA THR A 50 -43.86 19.17 31.41
C THR A 50 -43.09 19.94 32.49
N GLY A 51 -42.40 21.00 32.08
CA GLY A 51 -41.92 22.07 32.94
C GLY A 51 -42.99 23.16 33.02
N PRO A 52 -43.21 23.76 34.20
CA PRO A 52 -44.39 24.55 34.49
C PRO A 52 -44.42 25.86 33.69
N GLU A 53 -45.64 26.28 33.36
CA GLU A 53 -45.98 27.56 32.75
C GLU A 53 -45.21 28.72 33.39
N ALA A 54 -44.37 29.40 32.59
CA ALA A 54 -43.94 30.74 32.90
C ALA A 54 -45.09 31.69 32.55
N THR A 55 -46.01 31.86 33.51
CA THR A 55 -46.87 33.02 33.54
C THR A 55 -45.98 34.25 33.64
N THR A 56 -46.16 35.16 32.69
CA THR A 56 -45.73 36.55 32.75
C THR A 56 -45.98 37.14 34.14
N GLY A 57 -44.91 37.51 34.86
CA GLY A 57 -45.00 38.41 35.99
C GLY A 57 -44.51 39.79 35.57
N PRO A 58 -45.27 40.87 35.79
CA PRO A 58 -44.70 42.21 35.83
C PRO A 58 -43.91 42.40 37.14
N GLU A 59 -43.10 43.44 37.12
CA GLU A 59 -42.22 43.92 38.18
C GLU A 59 -42.92 44.11 39.54
N ASP A 60 -42.10 43.96 40.60
CA ASP A 60 -41.92 44.93 41.69
C ASP A 60 -42.18 44.47 43.15
N THR A 61 -41.22 44.88 43.99
CA THR A 61 -41.19 45.02 45.46
C THR A 61 -41.12 43.82 46.43
N GLY A 62 -40.04 43.80 47.22
CA GLY A 62 -40.15 43.78 48.70
C GLY A 62 -39.56 42.59 49.49
N ARG A 63 -38.35 42.80 50.09
CA ARG A 63 -38.02 42.75 51.55
C ARG A 63 -38.34 41.44 52.33
N ALA A 64 -37.53 40.81 53.20
CA ALA A 64 -36.31 41.04 53.99
C ALA A 64 -35.78 39.65 54.50
N ALA A 65 -34.46 39.42 54.62
CA ALA A 65 -33.64 39.29 55.86
C ALA A 65 -34.26 38.44 57.01
N ALA A 66 -33.62 37.49 57.74
CA ALA A 66 -32.22 37.19 58.11
C ALA A 66 -32.16 35.76 58.81
N PRO A 67 -31.14 35.34 59.61
CA PRO A 67 -30.04 34.45 59.19
C PRO A 67 -29.86 33.19 60.13
N PRO A 68 -28.66 32.56 60.36
CA PRO A 68 -28.43 31.13 60.12
C PRO A 68 -28.18 30.27 61.38
N SER A 69 -28.17 28.93 61.25
CA SER A 69 -27.65 28.01 62.27
C SER A 69 -26.57 27.07 61.69
N PRO A 70 -25.52 26.71 62.46
CA PRO A 70 -24.31 26.09 61.93
C PRO A 70 -24.27 24.55 62.05
N LEU A 71 -23.81 23.93 60.96
CA LEU A 71 -22.92 22.76 60.82
C LEU A 71 -22.95 21.61 61.84
N THR A 72 -23.21 20.39 61.35
CA THR A 72 -22.35 19.20 61.55
C THR A 72 -22.60 18.19 60.39
N PRO A 73 -21.58 17.49 59.85
CA PRO A 73 -21.64 16.87 58.52
C PRO A 73 -22.09 15.39 58.53
N ALA A 74 -22.82 14.99 57.49
CA ALA A 74 -23.18 13.61 57.17
C ALA A 74 -22.31 13.08 56.00
N PRO A 75 -22.07 11.76 55.90
CA PRO A 75 -21.01 11.15 55.10
C PRO A 75 -21.24 11.26 53.58
N PRO A 76 -20.19 11.15 52.74
CA PRO A 76 -20.34 11.36 51.31
C PRO A 76 -21.15 10.23 50.68
N VAL A 77 -22.31 10.59 50.13
CA VAL A 77 -23.05 9.75 49.19
C VAL A 77 -22.21 9.64 47.91
N ALA A 78 -21.92 8.42 47.50
CA ALA A 78 -21.20 8.10 46.28
C ALA A 78 -21.90 8.73 45.06
N GLN A 79 -21.14 9.48 44.27
CA GLN A 79 -21.59 9.98 42.98
C GLN A 79 -21.90 8.79 42.05
N PRO A 80 -23.00 8.82 41.28
CA PRO A 80 -23.19 7.92 40.16
C PRO A 80 -22.06 8.14 39.13
N PRO A 81 -21.63 7.10 38.40
CA PRO A 81 -20.58 7.24 37.40
C PRO A 81 -21.02 8.23 36.31
N PRO A 82 -20.10 9.06 35.78
CA PRO A 82 -20.43 9.99 34.71
C PRO A 82 -20.83 9.19 33.46
N VAL A 83 -21.97 9.56 32.88
CA VAL A 83 -22.37 9.12 31.55
C VAL A 83 -21.30 9.58 30.56
N PRO A 84 -20.78 8.72 29.67
CA PRO A 84 -19.78 9.14 28.69
C PRO A 84 -20.42 10.15 27.74
N GLU A 85 -19.93 11.39 27.77
CA GLU A 85 -20.25 12.39 26.76
C GLU A 85 -19.75 11.90 25.39
N PRO A 86 -20.50 12.14 24.30
CA PRO A 86 -19.99 11.90 22.96
C PRO A 86 -18.71 12.71 22.76
N SER A 87 -17.62 12.00 22.51
CA SER A 87 -16.29 12.56 22.27
C SER A 87 -16.37 13.68 21.22
N ARG A 88 -16.09 14.92 21.67
CA ARG A 88 -15.86 16.06 20.77
C ARG A 88 -14.75 15.67 19.78
N PRO A 89 -14.88 16.00 18.48
CA PRO A 89 -13.80 15.83 17.53
C PRO A 89 -12.60 16.64 18.03
N VAL A 90 -11.43 16.01 18.07
CA VAL A 90 -10.15 16.67 18.34
C VAL A 90 -10.01 17.83 17.36
N PRO A 91 -9.71 19.08 17.79
CA PRO A 91 -9.49 20.17 16.86
C PRO A 91 -8.32 19.81 15.94
N GLU A 92 -8.57 19.82 14.63
CA GLU A 92 -7.50 19.61 13.65
C GLU A 92 -6.39 20.66 13.86
N PRO A 93 -5.10 20.27 13.81
CA PRO A 93 -4.02 21.23 13.94
C PRO A 93 -4.11 22.28 12.83
N ALA A 94 -3.94 23.56 13.20
CA ALA A 94 -3.96 24.67 12.26
C ALA A 94 -2.94 24.44 11.12
N ARG A 95 -3.42 24.38 9.87
CA ARG A 95 -2.58 24.24 8.68
C ARG A 95 -2.24 25.61 8.10
N VAL A 96 -0.96 25.82 7.79
CA VAL A 96 -0.40 27.07 7.26
C VAL A 96 -0.39 27.01 5.72
N PRO A 97 -0.96 28.00 5.01
CA PRO A 97 -0.91 28.05 3.55
C PRO A 97 0.49 28.39 3.03
N LEU A 98 0.92 27.67 2.00
CA LEU A 98 2.15 27.91 1.24
C LEU A 98 1.82 28.54 -0.10
N HIS A 99 2.60 29.55 -0.46
CA HIS A 99 2.46 30.27 -1.71
C HIS A 99 3.78 30.34 -2.47
N LEU A 100 3.72 30.54 -3.79
CA LEU A 100 4.91 30.80 -4.58
C LEU A 100 5.35 32.27 -4.45
N PRO A 101 6.67 32.55 -4.39
CA PRO A 101 7.17 33.91 -4.42
C PRO A 101 6.90 34.54 -5.79
N SER A 102 6.38 35.78 -5.79
CA SER A 102 6.14 36.52 -7.02
C SER A 102 7.42 37.22 -7.50
N PRO A 103 7.68 37.29 -8.82
CA PRO A 103 8.75 38.13 -9.36
C PRO A 103 8.43 39.64 -9.32
N ARG A 104 7.21 40.05 -8.93
CA ARG A 104 6.82 41.46 -8.79
C ARG A 104 7.50 42.11 -7.58
N ALA A 105 7.88 43.39 -7.73
CA ALA A 105 8.35 44.18 -6.59
C ALA A 105 7.26 44.30 -5.50
N ALA A 106 7.63 44.05 -4.25
CA ALA A 106 6.72 44.16 -3.12
C ALA A 106 6.22 45.60 -2.93
N THR A 107 4.92 45.73 -2.72
CA THR A 107 4.23 47.00 -2.46
C THR A 107 3.82 47.09 -0.99
N ALA A 108 3.60 48.30 -0.48
CA ALA A 108 3.23 48.52 0.93
C ALA A 108 1.91 47.84 1.35
N ALA A 109 1.07 47.42 0.39
CA ALA A 109 -0.17 46.70 0.62
C ALA A 109 0.00 45.16 0.70
N ASP A 110 1.18 44.62 0.39
CA ASP A 110 1.41 43.16 0.41
C ASP A 110 1.58 42.64 1.83
N ARG A 111 0.95 41.48 2.13
CA ARG A 111 1.07 40.83 3.43
C ARG A 111 2.52 40.39 3.68
N ARG A 112 2.94 40.42 4.95
CA ARG A 112 4.28 39.99 5.37
C ARG A 112 4.40 38.47 5.28
N HIS A 113 5.43 37.99 4.60
CA HIS A 113 5.71 36.57 4.43
C HIS A 113 7.17 36.25 4.73
N THR A 114 7.44 34.99 5.08
CA THR A 114 8.79 34.45 5.21
C THR A 114 9.01 33.41 4.12
N THR A 115 10.11 33.53 3.38
CA THR A 115 10.49 32.53 2.37
C THR A 115 11.24 31.37 3.01
N LEU A 116 10.80 30.15 2.73
CA LEU A 116 11.40 28.89 3.13
C LEU A 116 11.70 28.04 1.89
N LEU A 117 12.54 27.01 2.04
CA LEU A 117 12.80 26.06 0.95
C LEU A 117 11.93 24.82 1.15
N ALA A 118 11.00 24.56 0.22
CA ALA A 118 10.15 23.39 0.24
C ALA A 118 10.80 22.21 -0.52
N PRO A 119 10.67 20.97 -0.03
CA PRO A 119 11.13 19.78 -0.75
C PRO A 119 10.20 19.45 -1.93
N ALA A 120 10.76 18.89 -3.00
CA ALA A 120 10.00 18.40 -4.15
C ALA A 120 10.10 16.87 -4.30
N PRO A 121 9.18 16.21 -5.02
CA PRO A 121 9.25 14.78 -5.31
C PRO A 121 10.43 14.40 -6.22
N PRO A 122 11.31 13.45 -5.85
CA PRO A 122 12.49 13.10 -6.65
C PRO A 122 12.11 12.62 -8.05
N MET A 123 12.95 12.92 -9.06
CA MET A 123 12.77 12.44 -10.43
C MET A 123 13.31 11.02 -10.64
N LEU A 124 14.33 10.60 -9.87
CA LEU A 124 14.86 9.23 -9.86
C LEU A 124 14.13 8.36 -8.84
N ARG A 125 13.50 7.30 -9.33
CA ARG A 125 12.70 6.37 -8.51
C ARG A 125 13.53 5.38 -7.70
N HIS A 126 14.55 4.82 -8.33
CA HIS A 126 15.30 3.67 -7.79
C HIS A 126 16.81 3.93 -7.79
N PRO A 127 17.30 4.94 -7.05
CA PRO A 127 18.72 5.31 -7.04
C PRO A 127 19.63 4.14 -6.65
N LEU A 128 19.22 3.32 -5.67
CA LEU A 128 19.99 2.15 -5.24
C LEU A 128 20.02 1.02 -6.29
N ALA A 129 18.93 0.81 -7.03
CA ALA A 129 18.89 -0.19 -8.09
C ALA A 129 19.79 0.24 -9.26
N LEU A 130 19.83 1.55 -9.57
CA LEU A 130 20.72 2.12 -10.57
C LEU A 130 22.20 1.93 -10.16
N GLN A 131 22.55 2.21 -8.91
CA GLN A 131 23.91 1.94 -8.40
C GLN A 131 24.28 0.46 -8.48
N ARG A 132 23.35 -0.44 -8.18
CA ARG A 132 23.58 -1.89 -8.28
C ARG A 132 23.81 -2.33 -9.72
N ALA A 133 23.05 -1.80 -10.68
CA ALA A 133 23.21 -2.12 -12.10
C ALA A 133 24.58 -1.72 -12.65
N LEU A 134 25.18 -0.65 -12.09
CA LEU A 134 26.51 -0.17 -12.50
C LEU A 134 27.68 -0.86 -11.78
N ARG A 135 27.43 -1.77 -10.82
CA ARG A 135 28.50 -2.50 -10.10
C ARG A 135 29.59 -3.11 -10.99
N PRO A 136 29.30 -3.67 -12.18
CA PRO A 136 30.34 -4.21 -13.06
C PRO A 136 31.47 -3.22 -13.37
N LEU A 137 31.17 -1.90 -13.39
CA LEU A 137 32.16 -0.85 -13.62
C LEU A 137 33.10 -0.63 -12.43
N GLY A 138 32.79 -1.15 -11.24
CA GLY A 138 33.52 -0.96 -10.00
C GLY A 138 34.88 -1.67 -9.91
N ARG A 139 35.53 -1.99 -11.03
CA ARG A 139 36.85 -2.63 -11.05
C ARG A 139 37.94 -1.67 -10.55
N ARG A 140 38.87 -2.20 -9.75
CA ARG A 140 40.13 -1.53 -9.42
C ARG A 140 41.26 -2.07 -10.30
N VAL A 141 42.12 -1.19 -10.75
CA VAL A 141 43.32 -1.49 -11.53
C VAL A 141 44.50 -0.78 -10.91
N ASP A 142 45.70 -1.24 -11.26
CA ASP A 142 46.92 -0.58 -10.83
C ASP A 142 46.95 0.85 -11.40
N ALA A 143 47.26 1.80 -10.53
CA ALA A 143 47.40 3.19 -10.87
C ALA A 143 48.65 3.35 -11.74
N PRO A 144 48.59 4.16 -12.80
CA PRO A 144 49.75 4.41 -13.65
C PRO A 144 50.88 5.15 -12.93
N VAL A 145 50.57 5.78 -11.79
CA VAL A 145 51.53 6.54 -10.96
C VAL A 145 51.23 6.28 -9.49
N GLY A 146 52.27 6.13 -8.68
CA GLY A 146 52.18 5.92 -7.24
C GLY A 146 52.28 4.46 -6.81
N HIS A 147 53.06 4.20 -5.77
CA HIS A 147 53.20 2.89 -5.15
C HIS A 147 52.72 2.96 -3.70
N GLU A 148 52.09 1.88 -3.23
CA GLU A 148 51.72 1.68 -1.83
C GLU A 148 52.60 0.60 -1.19
N LEU A 149 52.84 0.73 0.11
CA LEU A 149 53.56 -0.27 0.88
C LEU A 149 52.73 -1.54 1.00
N ALA A 150 53.23 -2.67 0.51
CA ALA A 150 52.66 -3.98 0.78
C ALA A 150 53.08 -4.41 2.18
N GLU A 151 52.37 -3.92 3.20
CA GLU A 151 52.71 -4.12 4.62
C GLU A 151 52.96 -5.60 4.95
N ARG A 152 52.09 -6.49 4.47
CA ARG A 152 52.18 -7.93 4.75
C ARG A 152 53.38 -8.59 4.06
N GLU A 153 53.65 -8.25 2.80
CA GLU A 153 54.82 -8.79 2.07
C GLU A 153 56.14 -8.22 2.61
N THR A 154 56.12 -6.96 3.05
CA THR A 154 57.24 -6.32 3.75
C THR A 154 57.51 -7.04 5.07
N ALA A 155 56.47 -7.31 5.87
CA ALA A 155 56.59 -8.06 7.12
C ALA A 155 57.09 -9.50 6.88
N ASP A 156 56.53 -10.21 5.89
CA ASP A 156 56.96 -11.56 5.52
C ASP A 156 58.42 -11.59 5.05
N ARG A 157 58.87 -10.56 4.30
CA ARG A 157 60.26 -10.43 3.86
C ARG A 157 61.21 -10.20 5.03
N ILE A 158 60.86 -9.32 5.95
CA ILE A 158 61.64 -9.06 7.18
C ILE A 158 61.71 -10.34 8.02
N ALA A 159 60.59 -11.06 8.18
CA ALA A 159 60.55 -12.31 8.92
C ALA A 159 61.44 -13.41 8.30
N ARG A 160 61.60 -13.44 6.98
CA ARG A 160 62.45 -14.42 6.27
C ARG A 160 63.92 -14.06 6.25
N LEU A 161 64.27 -12.79 6.12
CA LEU A 161 65.66 -12.33 5.94
C LEU A 161 66.37 -11.99 7.26
N GLY A 162 65.64 -11.89 8.36
CA GLY A 162 66.18 -11.57 9.68
C GLY A 162 65.87 -10.14 10.11
N ALA A 163 65.85 -9.90 11.42
CA ALA A 163 65.39 -8.64 12.02
C ALA A 163 66.43 -7.51 11.98
N ASP A 164 67.58 -7.69 11.33
CA ASP A 164 68.61 -6.66 11.23
C ASP A 164 68.13 -5.46 10.38
N PRO A 165 68.38 -4.21 10.81
CA PRO A 165 67.88 -3.00 10.15
C PRO A 165 68.25 -2.87 8.67
N GLU A 166 69.38 -3.47 8.27
CA GLU A 166 69.86 -3.49 6.88
C GLU A 166 68.93 -4.24 5.91
N TRP A 167 68.06 -5.12 6.43
CA TRP A 167 67.14 -5.96 5.64
C TRP A 167 65.70 -5.44 5.59
N TRP A 168 65.43 -4.28 6.20
CA TRP A 168 64.09 -3.66 6.27
C TRP A 168 63.75 -2.88 5.00
N LEU A 169 63.79 -3.55 3.84
CA LEU A 169 63.43 -2.94 2.56
C LEU A 169 61.93 -3.09 2.28
N PRO A 170 61.19 -1.98 2.07
CA PRO A 170 59.75 -2.02 1.81
C PRO A 170 59.44 -2.73 0.49
N VAL A 171 58.48 -3.65 0.53
CA VAL A 171 57.91 -4.21 -0.69
C VAL A 171 56.82 -3.25 -1.16
N LEU A 172 57.06 -2.60 -2.29
CA LEU A 172 56.15 -1.64 -2.88
C LEU A 172 55.32 -2.31 -3.99
N ARG A 173 54.01 -2.08 -3.99
CA ARG A 173 53.11 -2.49 -5.08
C ARG A 173 52.42 -1.27 -5.68
N PRO A 174 52.03 -1.28 -6.96
CA PRO A 174 51.29 -0.17 -7.54
C PRO A 174 50.04 0.15 -6.72
N ALA A 175 49.80 1.44 -6.46
CA ALA A 175 48.58 1.87 -5.77
C ALA A 175 47.34 1.46 -6.59
N ARG A 176 46.24 1.08 -5.96
CA ARG A 176 45.03 0.62 -6.67
C ARG A 176 44.00 1.73 -6.78
N GLU A 177 43.61 2.12 -7.99
CA GLU A 177 42.56 3.10 -8.24
C GLU A 177 41.37 2.53 -9.02
N ARG A 178 40.25 3.27 -9.06
CA ARG A 178 39.15 2.95 -9.98
C ARG A 178 39.60 3.19 -11.42
N TRP A 179 39.28 2.25 -12.29
CA TRP A 179 39.78 2.29 -13.67
C TRP A 179 39.13 3.39 -14.53
N LEU A 180 37.86 3.73 -14.30
CA LEU A 180 37.11 4.69 -15.13
C LEU A 180 36.87 6.05 -14.46
N ARG A 181 36.98 7.12 -15.24
CA ARG A 181 36.45 8.47 -15.00
C ARG A 181 35.14 8.64 -15.77
N LEU A 182 34.13 9.21 -15.13
CA LEU A 182 32.84 9.52 -15.75
C LEU A 182 32.69 11.03 -15.99
N ASN A 183 32.47 11.41 -17.24
CA ASN A 183 31.99 12.73 -17.63
C ASN A 183 30.47 12.68 -17.81
N LEU A 184 29.74 13.34 -16.91
CA LEU A 184 28.30 13.51 -17.04
C LEU A 184 28.04 14.85 -17.71
N VAL A 185 27.63 14.84 -18.97
CA VAL A 185 27.38 16.05 -19.76
C VAL A 185 25.87 16.23 -19.89
N TYR A 186 25.35 17.44 -19.79
CA TYR A 186 23.96 17.71 -20.09
C TYR A 186 23.79 18.86 -21.08
N ASP A 187 22.75 18.76 -21.88
CA ASP A 187 22.38 19.73 -22.90
C ASP A 187 21.83 21.03 -22.27
N ALA A 188 22.07 22.17 -22.92
CA ALA A 188 21.58 23.50 -22.58
C ALA A 188 20.31 23.93 -23.36
N GLY A 189 19.66 23.01 -24.08
CA GLY A 189 18.44 23.26 -24.84
C GLY A 189 17.29 23.88 -24.03
N PRO A 190 16.32 24.53 -24.70
CA PRO A 190 15.25 25.30 -24.04
C PRO A 190 14.31 24.44 -23.18
N THR A 191 14.20 23.15 -23.47
CA THR A 191 13.42 22.15 -22.74
C THR A 191 14.17 21.56 -21.54
N MET A 192 15.50 21.67 -21.50
CA MET A 192 16.35 21.11 -20.43
C MET A 192 16.16 21.66 -19.01
N PRO A 193 15.59 22.87 -18.76
CA PRO A 193 15.24 23.29 -17.41
C PRO A 193 14.35 22.29 -16.65
N VAL A 194 13.46 21.58 -17.35
CA VAL A 194 12.57 20.57 -16.76
C VAL A 194 13.33 19.37 -16.17
N TRP A 195 14.49 19.06 -16.75
CA TRP A 195 15.32 17.90 -16.41
C TRP A 195 16.44 18.20 -15.42
N ARG A 196 16.61 19.46 -15.00
CA ARG A 196 17.67 19.85 -14.03
C ARG A 196 17.61 19.09 -12.69
N PRO A 197 16.43 18.77 -12.10
CA PRO A 197 16.39 17.94 -10.91
C PRO A 197 16.92 16.52 -11.19
N LEU A 198 16.49 15.88 -12.28
CA LEU A 198 16.99 14.58 -12.71
C LEU A 198 18.52 14.57 -12.90
N ILE A 199 19.08 15.59 -13.55
CA ILE A 199 20.53 15.73 -13.76
C ILE A 199 21.28 15.78 -12.42
N ARG A 200 20.79 16.59 -11.46
CA ARG A 200 21.38 16.72 -10.12
C ARG A 200 21.29 15.42 -9.33
N GLU A 201 20.14 14.76 -9.37
CA GLU A 201 19.92 13.48 -8.69
C GLU A 201 20.83 12.40 -9.28
N LEU A 202 20.93 12.30 -10.61
CA LEU A 202 21.79 11.32 -11.28
C LEU A 202 23.27 11.56 -10.99
N HIS A 203 23.73 12.82 -11.03
CA HIS A 203 25.08 13.18 -10.63
C HIS A 203 25.37 12.75 -9.18
N THR A 204 24.45 13.03 -8.25
CA THR A 204 24.58 12.69 -6.83
C THR A 204 24.69 11.17 -6.64
N VAL A 205 23.79 10.41 -7.28
CA VAL A 205 23.76 8.94 -7.20
C VAL A 205 25.04 8.32 -7.75
N LEU A 206 25.53 8.82 -8.89
CA LEU A 206 26.76 8.34 -9.53
C LEU A 206 28.01 8.72 -8.74
N ALA A 207 28.08 9.94 -8.20
CA ALA A 207 29.18 10.38 -7.33
C ALA A 207 29.24 9.57 -6.01
N GLN A 208 28.09 9.32 -5.39
CA GLN A 208 27.99 8.54 -4.14
C GLN A 208 28.21 7.02 -4.34
N SER A 209 28.18 6.53 -5.58
CA SER A 209 28.36 5.10 -5.86
C SER A 209 29.77 4.57 -5.56
N GLY A 210 30.77 5.46 -5.57
CA GLY A 210 32.19 5.08 -5.41
C GLY A 210 32.72 4.14 -6.51
N LEU A 211 32.01 4.03 -7.64
CA LEU A 211 32.38 3.14 -8.77
C LEU A 211 33.43 3.76 -9.70
N PHE A 212 33.43 5.10 -9.82
CA PHE A 212 34.33 5.85 -10.69
C PHE A 212 35.46 6.49 -9.89
N ARG A 213 36.59 6.74 -10.56
CA ARG A 213 37.72 7.50 -10.02
C ARG A 213 37.30 8.93 -9.73
N THR A 214 36.61 9.54 -10.69
CA THR A 214 36.01 10.87 -10.60
C THR A 214 34.71 10.89 -11.39
N VAL A 215 33.72 11.63 -10.88
CA VAL A 215 32.48 11.95 -11.59
C VAL A 215 32.45 13.46 -11.75
N ALA A 216 32.42 13.95 -12.98
CA ALA A 216 32.42 15.38 -13.26
C ALA A 216 31.19 15.76 -14.08
N LEU A 217 30.48 16.80 -13.65
CA LEU A 217 29.29 17.33 -14.31
C LEU A 217 29.67 18.52 -15.21
N TYR A 218 29.28 18.47 -16.48
CA TYR A 218 29.51 19.55 -17.44
C TYR A 218 28.23 19.96 -18.16
N ARG A 219 28.14 21.24 -18.49
CA ARG A 219 27.10 21.79 -19.35
C ARG A 219 27.64 21.92 -20.78
N ALA A 220 26.92 21.38 -21.76
CA ALA A 220 27.20 21.59 -23.17
C ALA A 220 26.31 22.69 -23.73
N ALA A 221 26.90 23.68 -24.41
CA ALA A 221 26.16 24.72 -25.11
C ALA A 221 25.58 24.18 -26.42
N ALA A 222 24.65 24.92 -27.04
CA ALA A 222 23.96 24.49 -28.25
C ALA A 222 24.89 24.28 -29.47
N ASP A 223 26.09 24.86 -29.45
CA ASP A 223 27.15 24.66 -30.45
C ASP A 223 28.06 23.45 -30.14
N GLY A 224 27.76 22.67 -29.10
CA GLY A 224 28.57 21.53 -28.66
C GLY A 224 29.76 21.92 -27.81
N THR A 225 29.99 23.20 -27.52
CA THR A 225 31.11 23.61 -26.67
C THR A 225 30.87 23.21 -25.21
N VAL A 226 31.90 22.67 -24.57
CA VAL A 226 31.89 22.29 -23.15
C VAL A 226 33.07 22.95 -22.45
N ARG A 227 32.80 23.72 -21.40
CA ARG A 227 33.84 24.40 -20.62
C ARG A 227 34.41 23.47 -19.54
N GLY A 228 35.74 23.36 -19.47
CA GLY A 228 36.48 22.57 -18.48
C GLY A 228 37.41 21.52 -19.11
N PRO A 229 38.32 20.90 -18.34
CA PRO A 229 39.35 20.00 -18.87
C PRO A 229 38.86 18.57 -19.23
N GLY A 230 37.70 18.14 -18.74
CA GLY A 230 37.19 16.76 -18.93
C GLY A 230 36.73 16.33 -20.34
N PRO A 231 36.10 17.20 -21.17
CA PRO A 231 35.63 16.84 -22.52
C PRO A 231 36.77 16.66 -23.52
N HIS A 232 38.00 17.00 -23.12
CA HIS A 232 39.22 16.89 -23.93
C HIS A 232 40.16 15.81 -23.35
N ALA A 233 39.62 14.92 -22.49
CA ALA A 233 40.39 13.85 -21.90
C ALA A 233 41.17 13.05 -22.98
N PRO A 234 42.41 12.64 -22.70
CA PRO A 234 43.18 11.79 -23.60
C PRO A 234 42.38 10.52 -23.90
N ALA A 235 42.55 9.94 -25.09
CA ALA A 235 41.97 8.66 -25.46
C ALA A 235 42.71 7.54 -24.69
N ASP A 236 42.53 7.52 -23.37
CA ASP A 236 43.26 6.71 -22.41
C ASP A 236 42.59 5.35 -22.14
N GLY A 237 41.43 5.09 -22.75
CA GLY A 237 40.60 3.91 -22.49
C GLY A 237 40.03 3.87 -21.06
N ARG A 238 40.12 4.99 -20.33
CA ARG A 238 39.77 5.11 -18.90
C ARG A 238 38.78 6.23 -18.63
N SER A 239 38.19 6.79 -19.69
CA SER A 239 37.23 7.89 -19.64
C SER A 239 35.96 7.48 -20.37
N ILE A 240 34.80 7.72 -19.76
CA ILE A 240 33.49 7.44 -20.35
C ILE A 240 32.59 8.68 -20.24
N THR A 241 31.68 8.85 -21.20
CA THR A 241 30.77 10.01 -21.24
C THR A 241 29.31 9.56 -21.30
N LEU A 242 28.49 10.13 -20.43
CA LEU A 242 27.02 10.05 -20.49
C LEU A 242 26.48 11.44 -20.81
N LEU A 243 25.76 11.56 -21.93
CA LEU A 243 25.11 12.80 -22.35
C LEU A 243 23.63 12.77 -21.96
N ILE A 244 23.19 13.65 -21.07
CA ILE A 244 21.78 13.79 -20.68
C ILE A 244 21.14 14.82 -21.61
N SER A 245 20.18 14.39 -22.42
CA SER A 245 19.48 15.25 -23.37
C SER A 245 18.08 14.72 -23.63
N ASP A 246 17.11 15.62 -23.82
CA ASP A 246 15.80 15.24 -24.33
C ASP A 246 15.74 15.09 -25.86
N CYS A 247 16.83 15.44 -26.55
CA CYS A 247 16.94 15.40 -28.02
C CYS A 247 15.84 16.19 -28.74
N MET A 248 15.29 17.24 -28.09
CA MET A 248 14.23 18.08 -28.66
C MET A 248 14.70 19.48 -29.05
N GLY A 249 15.86 19.91 -28.55
CA GLY A 249 16.38 21.25 -28.80
C GLY A 249 16.87 21.46 -30.24
N PRO A 250 17.02 22.73 -30.67
CA PRO A 250 17.43 23.07 -32.04
C PRO A 250 18.80 22.50 -32.44
N GLN A 251 19.70 22.27 -31.47
CA GLN A 251 21.00 21.63 -31.67
C GLN A 251 20.92 20.16 -32.13
N TRP A 252 19.76 19.52 -32.05
CA TRP A 252 19.55 18.16 -32.56
C TRP A 252 19.03 18.13 -34.00
N ARG A 253 18.75 19.29 -34.59
CA ARG A 253 18.21 19.43 -35.96
C ARG A 253 19.21 20.10 -36.89
N GLU A 254 18.96 20.02 -38.19
CA GLU A 254 19.78 20.67 -39.20
C GLU A 254 19.83 22.19 -38.97
N GLY A 255 21.04 22.75 -39.06
CA GLY A 255 21.33 24.15 -38.82
C GLY A 255 22.75 24.36 -38.29
N PRO A 256 23.27 25.61 -38.25
CA PRO A 256 24.65 25.89 -37.84
C PRO A 256 25.01 25.31 -36.46
N ALA A 257 24.09 25.39 -35.50
CA ALA A 257 24.25 24.81 -34.16
C ALA A 257 24.28 23.28 -34.20
N GLY A 258 23.38 22.65 -34.95
CA GLY A 258 23.32 21.20 -35.08
C GLY A 258 24.54 20.59 -35.76
N THR A 259 25.09 21.26 -36.77
CA THR A 259 26.35 20.83 -37.41
C THR A 259 27.51 20.77 -36.41
N LEU A 260 27.66 21.79 -35.56
CA LEU A 260 28.72 21.83 -34.54
C LEU A 260 28.46 20.84 -33.40
N TRP A 261 27.20 20.66 -33.01
CA TRP A 261 26.76 19.68 -32.02
C TRP A 261 27.11 18.26 -32.45
N TYR A 262 26.68 17.84 -33.65
CA TYR A 262 26.97 16.51 -34.19
C TYR A 262 28.47 16.31 -34.40
N ALA A 263 29.22 17.33 -34.87
CA ALA A 263 30.67 17.23 -34.99
C ALA A 263 31.35 16.95 -33.63
N THR A 264 30.82 17.51 -32.54
CA THR A 264 31.29 17.23 -31.19
C THR A 264 30.98 15.80 -30.76
N LEU A 265 29.76 15.31 -31.01
CA LEU A 265 29.37 13.93 -30.68
C LEU A 265 30.22 12.90 -31.43
N HIS A 266 30.48 13.11 -32.73
CA HIS A 266 31.37 12.24 -33.51
C HIS A 266 32.79 12.22 -32.94
N ARG A 267 33.30 13.38 -32.51
CA ARG A 267 34.63 13.49 -31.90
C ARG A 267 34.72 12.70 -30.59
N TRP A 268 33.69 12.77 -29.74
CA TRP A 268 33.64 11.99 -28.50
C TRP A 268 33.49 10.50 -28.77
N ALA A 269 32.56 10.13 -29.65
CA ALA A 269 32.28 8.73 -29.98
C ALA A 269 33.49 8.00 -30.56
N ARG A 270 34.39 8.71 -31.28
CA ARG A 270 35.65 8.15 -31.79
C ARG A 270 36.75 7.96 -30.74
N ARG A 271 36.66 8.65 -29.59
CA ARG A 271 37.74 8.68 -28.58
C ARG A 271 37.41 7.92 -27.31
N MET A 272 36.13 7.77 -26.98
CA MET A 272 35.67 7.20 -25.73
C MET A 272 34.27 6.61 -25.87
N PRO A 273 33.85 5.73 -24.93
CA PRO A 273 32.46 5.35 -24.84
C PRO A 273 31.57 6.55 -24.52
N LEU A 274 30.54 6.73 -25.34
CA LEU A 274 29.51 7.74 -25.32
C LEU A 274 28.15 7.07 -25.40
N ALA A 275 27.24 7.44 -24.51
CA ALA A 275 25.81 7.10 -24.60
C ALA A 275 24.94 8.29 -24.22
N VAL A 276 23.73 8.35 -24.76
CA VAL A 276 22.72 9.37 -24.44
C VAL A 276 21.80 8.82 -23.36
N VAL A 277 21.71 9.50 -22.22
CA VAL A 277 20.67 9.25 -21.22
C VAL A 277 19.50 10.16 -21.56
N GLN A 278 18.45 9.56 -22.09
CA GLN A 278 17.27 10.23 -22.61
C GLN A 278 16.19 10.21 -21.53
N PRO A 279 15.83 11.37 -20.90
CA PRO A 279 14.84 11.41 -19.83
C PRO A 279 13.42 11.01 -20.23
N LEU A 280 13.12 11.09 -21.53
CA LEU A 280 11.85 10.66 -22.09
C LEU A 280 11.74 9.13 -22.09
N PRO A 281 10.52 8.56 -21.97
CA PRO A 281 10.31 7.13 -22.12
C PRO A 281 10.59 6.67 -23.57
N GLU A 282 11.03 5.43 -23.72
CA GLU A 282 11.50 4.82 -24.99
C GLU A 282 10.52 5.00 -26.15
N HIS A 283 9.23 4.80 -25.92
CA HIS A 283 8.20 4.91 -26.97
C HIS A 283 8.07 6.31 -27.59
N LEU A 284 8.52 7.36 -26.90
CA LEU A 284 8.51 8.73 -27.42
C LEU A 284 9.80 9.08 -28.18
N TRP A 285 10.82 8.23 -28.17
CA TRP A 285 12.11 8.54 -28.81
C TRP A 285 12.00 8.65 -30.32
N ARG A 286 11.07 7.88 -30.93
CA ARG A 286 10.74 7.97 -32.36
C ARG A 286 10.31 9.39 -32.78
N ASP A 287 9.73 10.16 -31.87
CA ASP A 287 9.23 11.51 -32.14
C ASP A 287 10.23 12.62 -31.74
N THR A 288 11.44 12.24 -31.31
CA THR A 288 12.54 13.16 -31.01
C THR A 288 13.43 13.37 -32.23
N ALA A 289 14.34 14.35 -32.18
CA ALA A 289 15.34 14.53 -33.22
C ALA A 289 16.50 13.50 -33.16
N LEU A 290 16.37 12.47 -32.33
CA LEU A 290 17.30 11.35 -32.24
C LEU A 290 16.53 10.02 -32.12
N PRO A 291 15.83 9.59 -33.19
CA PRO A 291 15.07 8.34 -33.18
C PRO A 291 15.99 7.14 -33.01
N THR A 292 15.46 6.08 -32.41
CA THR A 292 16.22 4.89 -32.04
C THR A 292 15.63 3.62 -32.62
N THR A 293 16.49 2.71 -33.04
CA THR A 293 16.15 1.37 -33.49
C THR A 293 16.55 0.35 -32.42
N PRO A 294 15.65 -0.56 -32.00
CA PRO A 294 16.00 -1.60 -31.02
C PRO A 294 16.83 -2.70 -31.67
N GLY A 295 17.84 -3.21 -30.94
CA GLY A 295 18.73 -4.27 -31.44
C GLY A 295 19.74 -4.75 -30.39
N ARG A 296 20.85 -5.29 -30.89
CA ARG A 296 21.97 -5.78 -30.07
C ARG A 296 23.23 -4.98 -30.35
N LEU A 297 23.94 -4.59 -29.29
CA LEU A 297 25.26 -3.97 -29.37
C LEU A 297 26.34 -4.92 -28.84
N SER A 298 27.50 -4.94 -29.51
CA SER A 298 28.72 -5.53 -28.97
C SER A 298 29.91 -4.56 -29.09
N ALA A 299 30.82 -4.67 -28.13
CA ALA A 299 32.07 -3.92 -28.10
C ALA A 299 33.24 -4.86 -28.41
N PRO A 300 34.28 -4.41 -29.15
CA PRO A 300 35.45 -5.23 -29.45
C PRO A 300 36.37 -5.44 -28.22
N TYR A 301 36.32 -4.56 -27.22
CA TYR A 301 37.07 -4.66 -25.98
C TYR A 301 36.42 -3.78 -24.89
N PRO A 302 36.76 -3.98 -23.59
CA PRO A 302 36.23 -3.17 -22.51
C PRO A 302 36.51 -1.66 -22.70
N ALA A 303 35.51 -0.83 -22.43
CA ALA A 303 35.56 0.62 -22.64
C ALA A 303 35.98 1.08 -24.06
N ALA A 304 35.63 0.30 -25.08
CA ALA A 304 35.86 0.67 -26.48
C ALA A 304 35.09 1.94 -26.91
N PRO A 305 35.68 2.82 -27.75
CA PRO A 305 34.99 3.98 -28.27
C PRO A 305 33.69 3.62 -28.98
N THR A 306 32.65 4.44 -28.83
CA THR A 306 31.32 4.19 -29.42
C THR A 306 31.35 3.98 -30.94
N ALA A 307 32.26 4.66 -31.65
CA ALA A 307 32.45 4.50 -33.09
C ALA A 307 32.98 3.13 -33.52
N THR A 308 33.40 2.28 -32.57
CA THR A 308 33.89 0.91 -32.82
C THR A 308 32.88 -0.18 -32.43
N LEU A 309 31.70 0.20 -31.95
CA LEU A 309 30.67 -0.76 -31.58
C LEU A 309 30.03 -1.38 -32.84
N ALA A 310 29.68 -2.65 -32.74
CA ALA A 310 28.87 -3.33 -33.76
C ALA A 310 27.40 -3.35 -33.32
N PHE A 311 26.49 -3.02 -34.23
CA PHE A 311 25.05 -2.98 -34.00
C PHE A 311 24.32 -3.92 -34.96
N THR A 312 23.40 -4.72 -34.41
CA THR A 312 22.52 -5.62 -35.15
C THR A 312 21.07 -5.30 -34.79
N SER A 313 20.30 -4.74 -35.73
CA SER A 313 18.87 -4.43 -35.54
C SER A 313 18.02 -5.69 -35.36
N TYR A 314 16.95 -5.61 -34.57
CA TYR A 314 15.92 -6.66 -34.50
C TYR A 314 14.93 -6.61 -35.68
N GLU A 315 14.78 -5.46 -36.32
CA GLU A 315 13.94 -5.29 -37.49
C GLU A 315 14.70 -5.81 -38.72
N ARG A 316 14.17 -6.85 -39.36
CA ARG A 316 14.74 -7.47 -40.56
C ARG A 316 14.64 -6.47 -41.72
N PRO A 317 15.67 -6.26 -42.54
CA PRO A 317 15.57 -5.32 -43.66
C PRO A 317 14.61 -5.87 -44.71
N GLU A 318 13.39 -5.35 -44.74
CA GLU A 318 12.49 -5.46 -45.90
C GLU A 318 12.98 -4.47 -46.96
N SER A 319 14.04 -4.83 -47.69
CA SER A 319 14.40 -4.38 -49.05
C SER A 319 15.92 -4.48 -49.28
N ALA A 320 16.36 -5.55 -49.93
CA ALA A 320 17.58 -5.55 -50.76
C ALA A 320 17.53 -6.71 -51.76
N GLY A 321 16.50 -6.73 -52.60
CA GLY A 321 16.63 -7.29 -53.93
C GLY A 321 17.14 -6.18 -54.84
N THR A 322 18.44 -6.11 -55.11
CA THR A 322 19.05 -5.66 -56.37
C THR A 322 20.54 -6.04 -56.32
N GLU A 323 20.99 -6.76 -57.34
CA GLU A 323 22.35 -7.26 -57.53
C GLU A 323 23.37 -6.14 -57.82
N GLY A 324 24.62 -6.36 -57.42
CA GLY A 324 25.85 -5.95 -58.12
C GLY A 324 26.19 -4.46 -58.25
N ILE A 325 27.28 -4.04 -57.61
CA ILE A 325 28.45 -3.35 -58.21
C ILE A 325 29.52 -3.22 -57.11
N ASP A 326 30.69 -3.80 -57.36
CA ASP A 326 31.88 -3.64 -56.53
C ASP A 326 32.40 -2.20 -56.54
N GLY A 327 32.71 -1.69 -55.35
CA GLY A 327 33.77 -0.71 -55.07
C GLY A 327 33.58 0.72 -55.56
N ILE A 328 33.17 1.63 -54.67
CA ILE A 328 33.80 2.94 -54.37
C ILE A 328 33.15 3.48 -53.08
N HIS A 329 33.99 4.05 -52.20
CA HIS A 329 33.73 4.54 -50.85
C HIS A 329 32.41 5.29 -50.59
N GLY A 330 31.65 4.79 -49.60
CA GLY A 330 30.54 5.52 -48.97
C GLY A 330 30.15 5.00 -47.57
N SER A 331 30.87 4.03 -46.99
CA SER A 331 30.59 3.46 -45.66
C SER A 331 31.14 4.30 -44.50
N ASP A 332 31.73 5.45 -44.78
CA ASP A 332 32.11 6.44 -43.77
C ASP A 332 30.87 7.27 -43.39
N LEU A 333 30.32 7.06 -42.18
CA LEU A 333 30.00 8.15 -41.22
C LEU A 333 28.94 7.80 -40.16
N VAL A 334 28.21 6.69 -40.24
CA VAL A 334 27.14 6.41 -39.26
C VAL A 334 27.71 5.71 -38.02
N VAL A 335 27.68 6.39 -36.87
CA VAL A 335 28.14 5.84 -35.59
C VAL A 335 26.95 5.31 -34.78
N PRO A 336 26.94 4.04 -34.33
CA PRO A 336 25.86 3.52 -33.50
C PRO A 336 25.93 4.13 -32.09
N LEU A 337 25.05 5.09 -31.79
CA LEU A 337 25.01 5.80 -30.52
C LEU A 337 23.98 5.15 -29.58
N PRO A 338 24.39 4.52 -28.47
CA PRO A 338 23.46 3.94 -27.50
C PRO A 338 22.62 5.02 -26.83
N VAL A 339 21.30 4.78 -26.75
CA VAL A 339 20.35 5.64 -26.04
C VAL A 339 19.73 4.83 -24.89
N LEU A 340 19.69 5.44 -23.71
CA LEU A 340 19.37 4.79 -22.45
C LEU A 340 18.31 5.59 -21.70
N GLU A 341 17.26 4.93 -21.19
CA GLU A 341 16.44 5.55 -20.14
C GLU A 341 17.25 5.60 -18.83
N PRO A 342 16.96 6.55 -17.92
CA PRO A 342 17.57 6.62 -16.59
C PRO A 342 17.06 5.52 -15.63
N GLU A 343 17.04 4.26 -16.08
CA GLU A 343 16.57 3.09 -15.34
C GLU A 343 17.64 2.00 -15.18
N PRO A 344 17.56 1.17 -14.12
CA PRO A 344 18.58 0.16 -13.82
C PRO A 344 18.88 -0.81 -14.98
N ARG A 345 17.87 -1.22 -15.76
CA ARG A 345 18.04 -2.19 -16.85
C ARG A 345 18.95 -1.66 -17.96
N TRP A 346 18.74 -0.42 -18.40
CA TRP A 346 19.47 0.22 -19.47
C TRP A 346 20.92 0.50 -19.07
N LEU A 347 21.12 1.09 -17.89
CA LEU A 347 22.46 1.32 -17.35
C LEU A 347 23.21 0.02 -17.07
N GLY A 348 22.50 -1.05 -16.71
CA GLY A 348 23.07 -2.39 -16.52
C GLY A 348 23.58 -3.01 -17.81
N HIS A 349 22.80 -2.97 -18.90
CA HIS A 349 23.25 -3.44 -20.21
C HIS A 349 24.43 -2.63 -20.73
N TRP A 350 24.39 -1.30 -20.56
CA TRP A 350 25.52 -0.44 -20.93
C TRP A 350 26.77 -0.72 -20.09
N ALA A 351 26.64 -0.89 -18.77
CA ALA A 351 27.75 -1.28 -17.92
C ALA A 351 28.33 -2.67 -18.31
N GLY A 352 27.48 -3.61 -18.70
CA GLY A 352 27.88 -4.90 -19.26
C GLY A 352 28.69 -4.73 -20.55
N LEU A 353 28.19 -3.94 -21.49
CA LEU A 353 28.86 -3.64 -22.76
C LEU A 353 30.27 -3.05 -22.54
N LEU A 354 30.44 -2.18 -21.53
CA LEU A 354 31.73 -1.56 -21.22
C LEU A 354 32.72 -2.50 -20.52
N THR A 355 32.26 -3.60 -19.93
CA THR A 355 33.08 -4.47 -19.07
C THR A 355 33.34 -5.84 -19.65
N ALA A 356 32.49 -6.28 -20.58
CA ALA A 356 32.58 -7.58 -21.19
C ALA A 356 33.86 -7.75 -22.02
N PRO A 357 34.45 -8.97 -22.04
CA PRO A 357 35.42 -9.32 -23.05
C PRO A 357 34.78 -9.18 -24.45
N GLY A 358 35.55 -8.79 -25.45
CA GLY A 358 35.04 -8.41 -26.76
C GLY A 358 34.05 -9.40 -27.39
N GLY A 359 33.06 -8.89 -28.11
CA GLY A 359 32.10 -9.68 -28.88
C GLY A 359 30.85 -10.15 -28.12
N VAL A 360 30.71 -9.85 -26.82
CA VAL A 360 29.47 -10.13 -26.09
C VAL A 360 28.38 -9.13 -26.49
N GLU A 361 27.21 -9.65 -26.88
CA GLU A 361 26.08 -8.86 -27.35
C GLU A 361 25.05 -8.55 -26.24
N PHE A 362 24.70 -7.26 -26.10
CA PHE A 362 23.72 -6.75 -25.15
C PHE A 362 22.52 -6.12 -25.85
N PRO A 363 21.28 -6.28 -25.33
CA PRO A 363 20.12 -5.55 -25.84
C PRO A 363 20.28 -4.04 -25.65
N ALA A 364 20.01 -3.26 -26.69
CA ALA A 364 20.15 -1.82 -26.69
C ALA A 364 19.17 -1.14 -27.66
N ALA A 365 18.93 0.15 -27.43
CA ALA A 365 18.33 1.05 -28.39
C ALA A 365 19.44 1.96 -28.94
N VAL A 366 19.52 2.04 -30.27
CA VAL A 366 20.62 2.68 -30.95
C VAL A 366 20.08 3.75 -31.87
N ALA A 367 20.61 4.97 -31.71
CA ALA A 367 20.44 6.02 -32.69
C ALA A 367 21.61 5.99 -33.67
N GLU A 368 21.29 6.13 -34.96
CA GLU A 368 22.29 6.28 -36.00
C GLU A 368 22.82 7.72 -36.02
N LEU A 369 24.02 7.91 -35.46
CA LEU A 369 24.66 9.22 -35.47
C LEU A 369 25.28 9.46 -36.85
N GLY A 370 24.47 9.99 -37.76
CA GLY A 370 24.86 10.46 -39.09
C GLY A 370 24.80 11.99 -39.19
N ARG A 371 24.10 12.52 -40.21
CA ARG A 371 23.80 13.96 -40.30
C ARG A 371 22.57 14.31 -39.43
N PRO A 372 22.49 15.54 -38.89
CA PRO A 372 21.29 15.98 -38.18
C PRO A 372 20.07 15.88 -39.10
N LEU A 373 18.91 15.54 -38.53
CA LEU A 373 17.67 15.41 -39.29
C LEU A 373 17.25 16.79 -39.86
N PRO A 374 16.74 16.83 -41.10
CA PRO A 374 16.16 18.06 -41.66
C PRO A 374 15.06 18.57 -40.71
N ALA A 375 14.94 19.89 -40.59
CA ALA A 375 13.91 20.50 -39.75
C ALA A 375 12.48 20.08 -40.16
N ASP A 376 12.31 19.63 -41.41
CA ASP A 376 11.03 19.35 -42.08
C ASP A 376 10.81 17.88 -42.46
N ALA A 377 11.63 16.94 -41.97
CA ALA A 377 11.47 15.51 -42.29
C ALA A 377 10.28 14.89 -41.53
N GLU A 378 9.13 14.91 -42.20
CA GLU A 378 7.87 14.20 -41.95
C GLU A 378 7.04 14.60 -40.70
N ASP A 379 5.93 15.30 -40.97
CA ASP A 379 4.72 15.44 -40.16
C ASP A 379 4.80 16.09 -38.76
N ARG A 380 5.26 17.35 -38.74
CA ARG A 380 4.82 18.28 -37.68
C ARG A 380 4.10 19.46 -38.33
N THR A 381 2.78 19.34 -38.44
CA THR A 381 1.89 20.51 -38.37
C THR A 381 2.48 21.46 -37.34
N ASP A 382 2.86 22.66 -37.75
CA ASP A 382 3.47 23.66 -36.88
C ASP A 382 2.64 23.75 -35.60
N VAL A 383 3.12 23.14 -34.52
CA VAL A 383 2.39 23.08 -33.25
C VAL A 383 2.17 24.51 -32.73
N GLY A 384 2.97 25.48 -33.20
CA GLY A 384 2.77 26.91 -32.97
C GLY A 384 1.58 27.54 -33.71
N LEU A 385 1.09 26.94 -34.80
CA LEU A 385 -0.05 27.43 -35.60
C LEU A 385 -1.40 26.78 -35.21
N LEU A 386 -1.37 25.68 -34.44
CA LEU A 386 -2.58 24.98 -34.00
C LEU A 386 -3.37 25.80 -32.97
N SER A 387 -4.70 25.81 -33.13
CA SER A 387 -5.62 26.39 -32.15
C SER A 387 -5.61 25.60 -30.83
N ALA A 388 -6.12 26.21 -29.75
CA ALA A 388 -6.19 25.58 -28.44
C ALA A 388 -7.00 24.26 -28.44
N GLU A 389 -8.08 24.20 -29.23
CA GLU A 389 -8.91 23.01 -29.36
C GLU A 389 -8.17 21.89 -30.09
N GLU A 390 -7.52 22.21 -31.21
CA GLU A 390 -6.70 21.24 -31.96
C GLU A 390 -5.53 20.72 -31.12
N LEU A 391 -4.90 21.58 -30.30
CA LEU A 391 -3.84 21.17 -29.38
C LEU A 391 -4.32 20.18 -28.32
N VAL A 392 -5.48 20.44 -27.69
CA VAL A 392 -6.05 19.55 -26.67
C VAL A 392 -6.55 18.25 -27.28
N LEU A 393 -7.18 18.28 -28.46
CA LEU A 393 -7.62 17.09 -29.18
C LEU A 393 -6.44 16.22 -29.63
N ARG A 394 -5.39 16.84 -30.18
CA ARG A 394 -4.15 16.15 -30.54
C ARG A 394 -3.51 15.51 -29.31
N PHE A 395 -3.38 16.27 -28.22
CA PHE A 395 -2.83 15.74 -26.98
C PHE A 395 -3.67 14.59 -26.42
N ARG A 396 -5.00 14.69 -26.44
CA ARG A 396 -5.90 13.60 -26.02
C ARG A 396 -5.75 12.34 -26.88
N ALA A 397 -5.45 12.49 -28.17
CA ALA A 397 -5.30 11.38 -29.10
C ALA A 397 -3.95 10.66 -28.95
N THR A 398 -2.88 11.38 -28.56
CA THR A 398 -1.51 10.82 -28.52
C THR A 398 -0.96 10.59 -27.11
N ALA A 399 -1.46 11.29 -26.10
CA ALA A 399 -0.94 11.21 -24.74
C ALA A 399 -1.48 10.01 -23.97
N SER A 400 -0.72 9.57 -22.97
CA SER A 400 -1.18 8.59 -22.00
C SER A 400 -2.40 9.12 -21.21
N PRO A 401 -3.32 8.23 -20.78
CA PRO A 401 -4.44 8.61 -19.93
C PRO A 401 -3.99 9.32 -18.64
N GLU A 402 -2.87 8.90 -18.07
CA GLU A 402 -2.24 9.51 -16.90
C GLU A 402 -1.78 10.95 -17.18
N ALA A 403 -1.11 11.20 -18.31
CA ALA A 403 -0.66 12.53 -18.69
C ALA A 403 -1.84 13.47 -18.99
N PHE A 404 -2.90 12.96 -19.63
CA PHE A 404 -4.11 13.75 -19.88
C PHE A 404 -4.83 14.13 -18.57
N ARG A 405 -4.98 13.18 -17.63
CA ARG A 405 -5.50 13.47 -16.29
C ARG A 405 -4.64 14.48 -15.54
N LEU A 406 -3.32 14.31 -15.59
CA LEU A 406 -2.36 15.23 -14.97
C LEU A 406 -2.53 16.65 -15.54
N ALA A 407 -2.63 16.80 -16.86
CA ALA A 407 -2.84 18.11 -17.51
C ALA A 407 -4.12 18.80 -16.98
N GLY A 408 -5.21 18.05 -16.81
CA GLY A 408 -6.44 18.57 -16.21
C GLY A 408 -6.24 19.08 -14.78
N HIS A 409 -5.54 18.34 -13.91
CA HIS A 409 -5.24 18.80 -12.56
C HIS A 409 -4.28 19.99 -12.52
N LEU A 410 -3.32 20.04 -13.45
CA LEU A 410 -2.41 21.19 -13.60
C LEU A 410 -3.13 22.45 -14.05
N ALA A 411 -4.22 22.33 -14.83
CA ALA A 411 -5.02 23.46 -15.28
C ALA A 411 -5.71 24.22 -14.14
N VAL A 412 -5.82 23.63 -12.95
CA VAL A 412 -6.39 24.29 -11.76
C VAL A 412 -5.46 25.39 -11.26
N GLY A 413 -4.17 25.09 -11.13
CA GLY A 413 -3.16 25.97 -10.58
C GLY A 413 -2.18 26.50 -11.62
N ARG A 414 -1.03 26.98 -11.16
CA ARG A 414 0.07 27.36 -12.04
C ARG A 414 0.93 26.14 -12.37
N PRO A 415 1.27 25.91 -13.64
CA PRO A 415 2.15 24.81 -14.04
C PRO A 415 3.63 25.20 -13.86
N ASP A 416 4.01 25.61 -12.66
CA ASP A 416 5.43 25.75 -12.30
C ASP A 416 5.99 24.36 -11.98
N LEU A 417 7.16 24.01 -12.54
CA LEU A 417 7.70 22.64 -12.46
C LEU A 417 7.71 22.00 -11.06
N PRO A 418 8.13 22.69 -9.97
CA PRO A 418 8.05 22.10 -8.63
C PRO A 418 6.62 21.79 -8.20
N VAL A 419 5.66 22.65 -8.55
CA VAL A 419 4.23 22.45 -8.29
C VAL A 419 3.70 21.32 -9.17
N MET A 420 4.08 21.26 -10.44
CA MET A 420 3.66 20.17 -11.33
C MET A 420 4.12 18.80 -10.80
N ARG A 421 5.35 18.71 -10.27
CA ARG A 421 5.86 17.49 -9.60
C ARG A 421 5.05 17.16 -8.35
N LEU A 422 4.68 18.15 -7.53
CA LEU A 422 3.84 17.96 -6.35
C LEU A 422 2.43 17.49 -6.70
N VAL A 423 1.78 18.12 -7.70
CA VAL A 423 0.48 17.70 -8.23
C VAL A 423 0.57 16.28 -8.76
N GLN A 424 1.60 15.96 -9.55
CA GLN A 424 1.82 14.61 -10.05
C GLN A 424 1.92 13.59 -8.91
N ALA A 425 2.70 13.87 -7.87
CA ALA A 425 2.85 13.00 -6.71
C ALA A 425 1.59 12.92 -5.82
N ALA A 426 0.68 13.89 -5.91
CA ALA A 426 -0.57 13.94 -5.16
C ALA A 426 -1.75 13.26 -5.89
N VAL A 427 -1.70 13.21 -7.22
CA VAL A 427 -2.74 12.60 -8.08
C VAL A 427 -2.41 11.14 -8.40
N GLU A 428 -1.13 10.81 -8.61
CA GLU A 428 -0.72 9.49 -9.07
C GLU A 428 -0.06 8.68 -7.93
N PRO A 429 -0.50 7.44 -7.66
CA PRO A 429 0.14 6.54 -6.69
C PRO A 429 1.61 6.25 -7.01
N ASP A 430 1.94 6.18 -8.30
CA ASP A 430 3.29 5.91 -8.81
C ASP A 430 3.69 6.98 -9.85
N PRO A 431 4.07 8.21 -9.43
CA PRO A 431 4.29 9.34 -10.32
C PRO A 431 5.51 9.13 -11.24
N ARG A 432 5.29 8.94 -12.55
CA ARG A 432 6.36 8.68 -13.55
C ARG A 432 6.80 9.98 -14.22
N PRO A 433 8.10 10.31 -14.27
CA PRO A 433 8.58 11.50 -14.98
C PRO A 433 8.05 11.63 -16.41
N ARG A 434 7.79 10.48 -17.07
CA ARG A 434 7.20 10.40 -18.41
C ARG A 434 5.88 11.16 -18.59
N HIS A 435 4.93 11.05 -17.65
CA HIS A 435 3.61 11.68 -17.81
C HIS A 435 3.72 13.20 -17.73
N LEU A 436 4.63 13.70 -16.88
CA LEU A 436 4.93 15.12 -16.79
C LEU A 436 5.61 15.62 -18.07
N ALA A 437 6.50 14.81 -18.64
CA ALA A 437 7.18 15.10 -19.90
C ALA A 437 6.20 15.22 -21.07
N GLU A 438 5.24 14.29 -21.19
CA GLU A 438 4.20 14.34 -22.22
C GLU A 438 3.41 15.65 -22.16
N VAL A 439 3.05 16.13 -20.96
CA VAL A 439 2.35 17.42 -20.80
C VAL A 439 3.23 18.59 -21.24
N VAL A 440 4.50 18.63 -20.81
CA VAL A 440 5.44 19.71 -21.17
C VAL A 440 5.75 19.73 -22.66
N LEU A 441 5.85 18.57 -23.30
CA LEU A 441 6.17 18.42 -24.72
C LEU A 441 4.97 18.47 -25.66
N SER A 442 3.75 18.45 -25.12
CA SER A 442 2.49 18.53 -25.89
C SER A 442 2.35 19.80 -26.74
N GLY A 443 3.12 20.85 -26.43
CA GLY A 443 2.94 22.18 -27.01
C GLY A 443 1.83 23.01 -26.34
N MET A 444 1.10 22.46 -25.37
CA MET A 444 0.08 23.19 -24.61
C MET A 444 0.65 24.22 -23.63
N LEU A 445 1.91 24.04 -23.23
CA LEU A 445 2.63 24.92 -22.29
C LEU A 445 3.65 25.78 -23.04
N THR A 446 3.84 27.01 -22.56
CA THR A 446 4.88 27.93 -23.00
C THR A 446 5.70 28.37 -21.79
N THR A 447 7.00 28.60 -21.99
CA THR A 447 7.85 29.14 -20.93
C THR A 447 7.51 30.61 -20.68
N VAL A 448 7.44 31.02 -19.42
CA VAL A 448 7.13 32.41 -19.05
C VAL A 448 8.36 33.30 -19.28
N PRO A 449 8.29 34.34 -20.12
CA PRO A 449 9.41 35.25 -20.35
C PRO A 449 9.85 35.95 -19.05
N GLY A 450 11.15 35.93 -18.74
CA GLY A 450 11.69 36.50 -17.51
C GLY A 450 11.35 35.72 -16.22
N GLY A 451 10.64 34.60 -16.32
CA GLY A 451 10.34 33.71 -15.21
C GLY A 451 11.54 32.89 -14.75
N ALA A 452 11.44 32.29 -13.56
CA ALA A 452 12.43 31.34 -13.08
C ALA A 452 12.49 30.13 -14.04
N PRO A 453 13.67 29.50 -14.24
CA PRO A 453 13.77 28.31 -15.07
C PRO A 453 12.81 27.20 -14.60
N GLY A 454 11.90 26.77 -15.49
CA GLY A 454 10.86 25.80 -15.17
C GLY A 454 9.50 26.42 -14.81
N SER A 455 9.31 27.73 -15.01
CA SER A 455 7.99 28.39 -14.96
C SER A 455 7.30 28.31 -16.32
N TYR A 456 6.11 27.71 -16.35
CA TYR A 456 5.29 27.57 -17.54
C TYR A 456 3.93 28.26 -17.39
N ALA A 457 3.32 28.58 -18.52
CA ALA A 457 1.92 29.00 -18.63
C ALA A 457 1.23 28.18 -19.72
N PHE A 458 -0.05 27.88 -19.54
CA PHE A 458 -0.87 27.33 -20.62
C PHE A 458 -1.01 28.38 -21.73
N ARG A 459 -0.99 27.93 -22.99
CA ARG A 459 -1.41 28.77 -24.10
C ARG A 459 -2.87 29.19 -23.94
N ASP A 460 -3.19 30.36 -24.48
CA ASP A 460 -4.53 30.94 -24.37
C ASP A 460 -5.61 29.94 -24.81
N GLY A 461 -6.66 29.77 -24.00
CA GLY A 461 -7.79 28.87 -24.25
C GLY A 461 -7.59 27.40 -23.89
N VAL A 462 -6.35 26.92 -23.72
CA VAL A 462 -6.07 25.50 -23.42
C VAL A 462 -6.51 25.13 -21.99
N ARG A 463 -6.31 26.04 -21.04
CA ARG A 463 -6.66 25.82 -19.62
C ARG A 463 -8.15 25.59 -19.46
N GLU A 464 -8.98 26.40 -20.11
CA GLU A 464 -10.44 26.35 -20.05
C GLU A 464 -10.96 25.02 -20.61
N LEU A 465 -10.41 24.58 -21.74
CA LEU A 465 -10.77 23.30 -22.37
C LEU A 465 -10.40 22.09 -21.51
N LEU A 466 -9.22 22.10 -20.89
CA LEU A 466 -8.81 21.03 -19.96
C LEU A 466 -9.71 20.97 -18.72
N LEU A 467 -10.12 22.12 -18.19
CA LEU A 467 -11.04 22.19 -17.04
C LEU A 467 -12.46 21.71 -17.39
N LEU A 468 -12.95 21.97 -18.61
CA LEU A 468 -14.23 21.45 -19.11
C LEU A 468 -14.22 19.93 -19.29
N GLY A 469 -13.06 19.36 -19.62
CA GLY A 469 -12.87 17.91 -19.79
C GLY A 469 -12.76 17.10 -18.50
N LEU A 470 -12.69 17.74 -17.32
CA LEU A 470 -12.54 17.05 -16.04
C LEU A 470 -13.88 16.47 -15.53
N PRO A 471 -13.93 15.17 -15.18
CA PRO A 471 -15.08 14.59 -14.47
C PRO A 471 -15.38 15.32 -13.16
N ARG A 472 -16.66 15.38 -12.75
CA ARG A 472 -17.09 16.00 -11.47
C ARG A 472 -16.32 15.46 -10.24
N THR A 473 -15.89 14.20 -10.29
CA THR A 473 -15.05 13.55 -9.26
C THR A 473 -13.64 14.15 -9.19
N ALA A 474 -13.00 14.43 -10.33
CA ALA A 474 -11.68 15.07 -10.39
C ALA A 474 -11.72 16.53 -9.91
N ARG A 475 -12.84 17.23 -10.13
CA ARG A 475 -13.08 18.58 -9.58
C ARG A 475 -13.22 18.57 -8.05
N LYS A 476 -13.82 17.54 -7.44
CA LYS A 476 -13.82 17.35 -5.97
C LYS A 476 -12.41 17.02 -5.43
N GLN A 477 -11.66 16.17 -6.13
CA GLN A 477 -10.26 15.84 -5.77
C GLN A 477 -9.33 17.06 -5.81
N THR A 478 -9.70 18.10 -6.56
CA THR A 478 -8.94 19.35 -6.66
C THR A 478 -8.95 20.15 -5.34
N VAL A 479 -10.03 20.11 -4.55
CA VAL A 479 -10.09 20.75 -3.22
C VAL A 479 -9.21 20.00 -2.22
N GLU A 480 -9.14 18.67 -2.33
CA GLU A 480 -8.25 17.83 -1.51
C GLU A 480 -6.78 17.92 -1.93
N LEU A 481 -6.49 18.40 -3.16
CA LEU A 481 -5.15 18.42 -3.74
C LEU A 481 -4.18 19.29 -2.92
N LEU A 482 -4.65 20.46 -2.43
CA LEU A 482 -3.86 21.34 -1.55
C LEU A 482 -3.43 20.65 -0.26
N GLY A 483 -4.31 19.82 0.31
CA GLY A 483 -4.02 19.02 1.50
C GLY A 483 -3.00 17.91 1.21
N ARG A 484 -3.17 17.18 0.10
CA ARG A 484 -2.26 16.09 -0.29
C ARG A 484 -0.85 16.59 -0.65
N MET A 485 -0.75 17.73 -1.34
CA MET A 485 0.53 18.38 -1.62
C MET A 485 1.21 18.85 -0.33
N GLY A 486 0.42 19.38 0.61
CA GLY A 486 0.87 19.72 1.96
C GLY A 486 1.43 18.53 2.74
N GLU A 487 0.71 17.42 2.77
CA GLU A 487 1.15 16.18 3.40
C GLU A 487 2.44 15.62 2.80
N PHE A 488 2.65 15.79 1.49
CA PHE A 488 3.90 15.41 0.85
C PHE A 488 5.07 16.22 1.42
N ILE A 489 4.90 17.54 1.53
CA ILE A 489 5.90 18.46 2.10
C ILE A 489 6.13 18.13 3.58
N ASP A 490 5.07 17.88 4.35
CA ASP A 490 5.15 17.51 5.76
C ASP A 490 6.00 16.25 5.99
N ARG A 491 5.84 15.22 5.13
CA ARG A 491 6.62 13.97 5.24
C ARG A 491 8.12 14.16 5.01
N ARG A 492 8.53 15.20 4.28
CA ARG A 492 9.93 15.47 3.90
C ARG A 492 10.56 16.64 4.65
N ALA A 493 9.79 17.46 5.35
CA ALA A 493 10.30 18.59 6.11
C ALA A 493 11.35 18.15 7.15
N GLY A 494 12.57 18.69 7.04
CA GLY A 494 13.72 18.35 7.89
C GLY A 494 14.34 16.96 7.62
N ARG A 495 13.87 16.23 6.60
CA ARG A 495 14.42 14.92 6.18
C ARG A 495 15.08 14.95 4.81
N ALA A 496 14.74 15.93 3.99
CA ALA A 496 15.33 16.18 2.68
C ALA A 496 15.61 17.68 2.53
N PRO A 497 16.70 18.07 1.85
CA PRO A 497 16.99 19.47 1.60
C PRO A 497 15.85 20.09 0.78
N GLY A 498 15.44 21.30 1.14
CA GLY A 498 14.48 22.06 0.35
C GLY A 498 15.05 22.41 -1.03
N GLU A 499 14.24 22.28 -2.08
CA GLU A 499 14.67 22.43 -3.48
C GLU A 499 14.21 23.75 -4.12
N PHE A 500 13.09 24.32 -3.66
CA PHE A 500 12.50 25.51 -4.26
C PHE A 500 11.91 26.44 -3.19
N ALA A 501 11.86 27.73 -3.50
CA ALA A 501 11.34 28.74 -2.58
C ALA A 501 9.81 28.68 -2.49
N ALA A 502 9.30 28.64 -1.26
CA ALA A 502 7.90 28.82 -0.92
C ALA A 502 7.76 29.88 0.17
N SER A 503 6.64 30.58 0.22
CA SER A 503 6.39 31.67 1.16
C SER A 503 5.23 31.32 2.10
N VAL A 504 5.42 31.58 3.40
CA VAL A 504 4.38 31.44 4.44
C VAL A 504 4.04 32.80 5.04
N PRO A 505 2.77 33.06 5.40
CA PRO A 505 2.41 34.27 6.14
C PRO A 505 3.18 34.35 7.47
N SER A 506 3.73 35.53 7.79
CA SER A 506 4.49 35.74 9.04
C SER A 506 4.39 37.17 9.53
N ALA A 507 4.06 37.38 10.81
CA ALA A 507 3.99 38.71 11.42
C ALA A 507 5.36 39.44 11.41
N HIS A 508 6.44 38.67 11.46
CA HIS A 508 7.84 39.15 11.45
C HIS A 508 8.51 38.97 10.08
N GLY A 509 7.75 38.59 9.04
CA GLY A 509 8.26 38.38 7.69
C GLY A 509 8.61 39.69 6.97
N ALA A 510 9.45 39.59 5.95
CA ALA A 510 9.67 40.70 5.03
C ALA A 510 8.39 40.95 4.21
N GLY A 511 8.23 42.18 3.70
CA GLY A 511 7.22 42.44 2.67
C GLY A 511 7.64 41.75 1.38
N THR A 512 7.19 40.52 1.17
CA THR A 512 7.41 39.76 -0.08
C THR A 512 6.10 39.73 -0.86
N ALA A 513 6.15 40.13 -2.13
CA ALA A 513 5.05 39.90 -3.04
C ALA A 513 4.90 38.39 -3.23
N VAL A 514 3.70 37.90 -2.95
CA VAL A 514 3.36 36.49 -3.03
C VAL A 514 2.24 36.33 -4.06
N GLU A 515 2.34 35.28 -4.87
CA GLU A 515 1.37 35.03 -5.94
C GLU A 515 0.12 34.29 -5.42
N GLY A 516 -1.04 34.90 -5.63
CA GLY A 516 -2.37 34.25 -5.69
C GLY A 516 -2.75 33.27 -4.57
N ASP A 517 -3.62 32.32 -4.95
CA ASP A 517 -4.11 31.22 -4.10
C ASP A 517 -2.97 30.32 -3.62
N PRO A 518 -3.06 29.74 -2.41
CA PRO A 518 -2.04 28.84 -1.91
C PRO A 518 -1.92 27.60 -2.80
N PHE A 519 -0.69 27.12 -3.00
CA PHE A 519 -0.46 25.88 -3.73
C PHE A 519 -0.43 24.65 -2.81
N ALA A 520 -0.28 24.82 -1.49
CA ALA A 520 -0.33 23.72 -0.52
C ALA A 520 -0.67 24.24 0.89
N THR A 521 -1.04 23.35 1.81
CA THR A 521 -1.23 23.69 3.24
C THR A 521 -0.45 22.72 4.13
N VAL A 522 0.48 23.21 4.95
CA VAL A 522 1.41 22.37 5.76
C VAL A 522 1.21 22.59 7.25
N SER A 523 1.68 21.66 8.08
CA SER A 523 1.67 21.84 9.54
C SER A 523 2.65 22.93 9.99
N GLU A 524 2.34 23.61 11.09
CA GLU A 524 3.27 24.59 11.72
C GLU A 524 4.63 23.96 12.07
N ASP A 525 4.65 22.68 12.44
CA ASP A 525 5.88 21.97 12.76
C ASP A 525 6.79 21.81 11.53
N SER A 526 6.21 21.54 10.36
CA SER A 526 6.96 21.52 9.11
C SER A 526 7.51 22.89 8.75
N VAL A 527 6.75 23.97 8.97
CA VAL A 527 7.25 25.33 8.76
C VAL A 527 8.49 25.59 9.63
N ARG A 528 8.47 25.18 10.91
CA ARG A 528 9.63 25.30 11.81
C ARG A 528 10.84 24.49 11.31
N ARG A 529 10.63 23.24 10.87
CA ARG A 529 11.71 22.38 10.34
C ARG A 529 12.32 22.93 9.06
N LEU A 530 11.49 23.42 8.13
CA LEU A 530 11.95 24.03 6.88
C LEU A 530 12.65 25.38 7.11
N ALA A 531 12.29 26.10 8.17
CA ALA A 531 12.98 27.33 8.58
C ALA A 531 14.34 27.05 9.25
N ALA A 532 14.47 25.96 10.02
CA ALA A 532 15.72 25.56 10.67
C ALA A 532 16.81 25.11 9.66
N ASP A 533 16.41 24.52 8.52
CA ASP A 533 17.34 24.19 7.43
C ASP A 533 18.01 25.44 6.80
N ARG A 534 17.36 26.62 6.84
CA ARG A 534 17.98 27.89 6.41
C ARG A 534 19.12 28.32 7.32
N THR A 535 19.00 28.11 8.64
CA THR A 535 20.07 28.48 9.58
C THR A 535 21.30 27.58 9.45
N ALA A 536 21.14 26.34 8.96
CA ALA A 536 22.26 25.44 8.67
C ALA A 536 22.98 25.73 7.33
N GLN A 537 22.34 26.46 6.40
CA GLN A 537 22.85 26.69 5.04
C GLN A 537 23.27 28.15 4.72
N GLY A 538 23.46 29.03 5.72
CA GLY A 538 23.83 30.44 5.49
C GLY A 538 24.94 31.01 6.40
N VAL A 539 26.02 31.47 5.75
CA VAL A 539 27.14 32.39 6.12
C VAL A 539 26.82 33.40 7.26
N PRO A 540 27.80 33.74 8.13
CA PRO A 540 27.53 34.30 9.46
C PRO A 540 27.18 35.79 9.42
N ALA A 541 26.13 36.17 10.15
CA ALA A 541 25.91 37.52 10.64
C ALA A 541 26.37 37.56 12.11
N GLY A 542 27.27 38.47 12.43
CA GLY A 542 28.04 38.47 13.67
C GLY A 542 27.30 38.90 14.93
N ALA A 543 27.94 38.49 16.04
CA ALA A 543 28.04 39.10 17.37
C ALA A 543 26.78 39.24 18.24
N GLY A 544 26.87 38.62 19.41
CA GLY A 544 26.03 38.88 20.58
C GLY A 544 26.24 37.82 21.66
N GLY A 545 27.35 37.91 22.39
CA GLY A 545 27.65 37.03 23.52
C GLY A 545 26.67 37.23 24.68
N GLY A 546 26.49 36.16 25.46
CA GLY A 546 25.73 36.16 26.70
C GLY A 546 25.84 34.80 27.36
N ASP A 547 26.84 34.66 28.24
CA ASP A 547 26.91 33.58 29.22
C ASP A 547 25.71 33.63 30.18
N GLY A 548 25.25 32.46 30.61
CA GLY A 548 24.17 32.32 31.57
C GLY A 548 23.93 30.86 31.94
N ASP A 549 24.75 30.37 32.85
CA ASP A 549 24.66 29.09 33.56
C ASP A 549 23.24 28.78 34.06
N SER A 550 22.74 27.59 33.72
CA SER A 550 21.72 26.89 34.53
C SER A 550 21.83 25.38 34.30
N ALA A 551 22.85 24.77 34.92
CA ALA A 551 22.89 23.35 35.16
C ALA A 551 21.92 22.98 36.31
N GLY A 552 20.95 22.11 36.02
CA GLY A 552 20.10 21.50 37.05
C GLY A 552 18.87 20.79 36.47
N ALA A 553 18.92 19.45 36.43
CA ALA A 553 17.83 18.52 36.10
C ALA A 553 17.54 18.20 34.61
N ALA A 554 18.54 17.66 33.91
CA ALA A 554 18.33 16.85 32.70
C ALA A 554 19.04 15.49 32.87
N VAL A 555 18.38 14.54 33.56
CA VAL A 555 18.91 13.18 33.76
C VAL A 555 18.74 12.35 32.47
N ASP A 556 19.83 12.32 31.71
CA ASP A 556 20.37 11.30 30.81
C ASP A 556 19.38 10.32 30.11
N ARG A 557 19.02 10.63 28.85
CA ARG A 557 18.31 9.74 27.92
C ARG A 557 19.26 9.01 26.94
N SER A 558 20.58 9.09 27.13
CA SER A 558 21.56 8.81 26.08
C SER A 558 22.57 7.73 26.50
N GLY A 559 22.10 6.57 26.98
CA GLY A 559 22.96 5.44 27.35
C GLY A 559 22.50 4.08 26.80
N ILE A 560 23.45 3.16 26.57
CA ILE A 560 23.21 1.76 26.22
C ILE A 560 23.69 0.90 27.39
N LEU A 561 22.80 0.13 27.99
CA LEU A 561 23.07 -0.69 29.16
C LEU A 561 23.14 -2.18 28.77
N PHE A 562 24.30 -2.79 28.99
CA PHE A 562 24.53 -4.23 28.86
C PHE A 562 24.55 -4.84 30.26
N THR A 563 23.59 -5.70 30.58
CA THR A 563 23.46 -6.38 31.89
C THR A 563 23.46 -7.89 31.71
N ALA A 564 24.27 -8.61 32.47
CA ALA A 564 24.37 -10.07 32.47
C ALA A 564 24.15 -10.62 33.89
N ASP A 565 23.60 -11.83 33.99
CA ASP A 565 23.52 -12.54 35.27
C ASP A 565 24.88 -13.13 35.70
N ALA A 566 25.15 -13.09 37.01
CA ALA A 566 26.31 -13.72 37.67
C ALA A 566 27.71 -13.43 37.06
N LEU A 567 27.90 -12.25 36.43
CA LEU A 567 29.12 -11.89 35.71
C LEU A 567 30.39 -11.83 36.59
N THR A 568 30.23 -11.57 37.89
CA THR A 568 31.34 -11.48 38.86
C THR A 568 32.06 -12.81 39.11
N GLY A 569 31.42 -13.95 38.82
CA GLY A 569 32.00 -15.29 38.96
C GLY A 569 32.49 -15.91 37.65
N ARG A 570 32.44 -15.19 36.53
CA ARG A 570 32.71 -15.72 35.17
C ARG A 570 33.69 -14.82 34.39
N PRO A 571 35.01 -14.91 34.65
CA PRO A 571 36.00 -14.01 34.06
C PRO A 571 36.07 -14.11 32.52
N GLU A 572 35.93 -15.30 31.94
CA GLU A 572 35.93 -15.50 30.48
C GLU A 572 34.72 -14.83 29.80
N ALA A 573 33.54 -14.91 30.41
CA ALA A 573 32.33 -14.26 29.90
C ALA A 573 32.46 -12.73 29.99
N ARG A 574 33.09 -12.21 31.05
CA ARG A 574 33.34 -10.78 31.23
C ARG A 574 34.27 -10.20 30.16
N ILE A 575 35.40 -10.86 29.89
CA ILE A 575 36.38 -10.46 28.86
C ILE A 575 35.74 -10.53 27.47
N THR A 576 35.03 -11.61 27.18
CA THR A 576 34.36 -11.79 25.88
C THR A 576 33.30 -10.71 25.65
N LEU A 577 32.52 -10.38 26.68
CA LEU A 577 31.52 -9.31 26.60
C LEU A 577 32.17 -7.93 26.42
N GLU A 578 33.28 -7.64 27.10
CA GLU A 578 34.02 -6.38 26.97
C GLU A 578 34.54 -6.16 25.54
N ALA A 579 35.18 -7.19 24.98
CA ALA A 579 35.68 -7.17 23.60
C ALA A 579 34.52 -7.01 22.60
N THR A 580 33.42 -7.73 22.82
CA THR A 580 32.23 -7.65 21.97
C THR A 580 31.58 -6.28 22.00
N VAL A 581 31.50 -5.63 23.17
CA VAL A 581 30.98 -4.25 23.29
C VAL A 581 31.86 -3.29 22.49
N HIS A 582 33.18 -3.37 22.58
CA HIS A 582 34.08 -2.53 21.78
C HIS A 582 33.91 -2.76 20.28
N ASP A 583 33.83 -4.02 19.84
CA ASP A 583 33.61 -4.37 18.43
C ASP A 583 32.26 -3.85 17.90
N ILE A 584 31.21 -3.94 18.71
CA ILE A 584 29.87 -3.42 18.38
C ILE A 584 29.91 -1.90 18.20
N LEU A 585 30.59 -1.17 19.09
CA LEU A 585 30.69 0.29 19.01
C LEU A 585 31.53 0.73 17.79
N ALA A 586 32.63 0.02 17.52
CA ALA A 586 33.47 0.27 16.34
C ALA A 586 32.71 0.01 15.02
N ARG A 587 32.00 -1.11 14.91
CA ARG A 587 31.15 -1.42 13.73
C ARG A 587 29.95 -0.50 13.60
N GLY A 588 29.46 0.02 14.73
CA GLY A 588 28.42 1.05 14.80
C GLY A 588 28.85 2.43 14.31
N SER A 589 30.09 2.59 13.82
CA SER A 589 30.65 3.86 13.34
C SER A 589 30.69 4.97 14.40
N LEU A 590 30.75 4.58 15.69
CA LEU A 590 30.96 5.53 16.78
C LEU A 590 32.45 5.82 16.92
N THR A 591 32.83 7.09 16.86
CA THR A 591 34.21 7.50 17.16
C THR A 591 34.45 7.49 18.68
N PRO A 592 35.70 7.26 19.15
CA PRO A 592 36.02 7.23 20.59
C PRO A 592 35.70 8.51 21.36
N ARG A 593 35.40 9.62 20.67
CA ARG A 593 34.97 10.90 21.30
C ARG A 593 33.45 11.01 21.48
N GLN A 594 32.68 10.08 20.92
CA GLN A 594 31.22 10.10 20.92
C GLN A 594 30.60 9.18 21.97
N TYR A 595 31.41 8.40 22.68
CA TYR A 595 30.94 7.51 23.74
C TYR A 595 31.97 7.35 24.86
N GLU A 596 31.48 7.00 26.05
CA GLU A 596 32.27 6.61 27.21
C GLU A 596 31.73 5.27 27.74
N VAL A 597 32.61 4.31 28.03
CA VAL A 597 32.22 3.00 28.57
C VAL A 597 32.53 2.95 30.07
N ALA A 598 31.49 2.83 30.88
CA ALA A 598 31.59 2.63 32.33
C ALA A 598 31.37 1.16 32.67
N VAL A 599 32.37 0.58 33.35
CA VAL A 599 32.37 -0.81 33.79
C VAL A 599 31.51 -0.97 35.06
N ARG A 600 30.67 -2.01 35.12
CA ARG A 600 29.81 -2.31 36.26
C ARG A 600 30.03 -3.75 36.78
N PRO A 601 29.58 -4.08 38.02
CA PRO A 601 29.59 -5.45 38.52
C PRO A 601 28.70 -6.39 37.69
N ASP A 602 27.59 -5.86 37.16
CA ASP A 602 26.55 -6.56 36.40
C ASP A 602 26.68 -6.40 34.87
N GLY A 603 27.72 -5.71 34.37
CA GLY A 603 27.96 -5.53 32.93
C GLY A 603 28.63 -4.20 32.55
N TYR A 604 28.11 -3.53 31.51
CA TYR A 604 28.72 -2.32 30.95
C TYR A 604 27.65 -1.25 30.63
N LEU A 605 27.94 0.01 30.92
CA LEU A 605 27.11 1.15 30.53
C LEU A 605 27.89 2.00 29.52
N VAL A 606 27.37 2.12 28.30
CA VAL A 606 27.91 3.01 27.28
C VAL A 606 27.13 4.31 27.29
N ARG A 607 27.73 5.40 27.75
CA ARG A 607 27.16 6.75 27.68
C ARG A 607 27.49 7.32 26.31
N VAL A 608 26.49 7.85 25.61
CA VAL A 608 26.65 8.38 24.25
C VAL A 608 26.29 9.87 24.26
N VAL A 609 27.02 10.67 23.49
CA VAL A 609 26.72 12.10 23.36
C VAL A 609 25.30 12.29 22.76
N PRO A 610 24.49 13.24 23.27
CA PRO A 610 23.16 13.51 22.70
C PRO A 610 23.19 13.82 21.20
N GLY A 611 22.21 13.32 20.44
CA GLY A 611 22.09 13.54 18.99
C GLY A 611 22.86 12.53 18.12
N VAL A 612 23.59 11.58 18.71
CA VAL A 612 24.24 10.49 17.99
C VAL A 612 23.21 9.50 17.44
N PHE A 613 23.38 9.11 16.18
CA PHE A 613 22.51 8.15 15.50
C PHE A 613 22.83 6.70 15.93
N LEU A 614 21.94 6.07 16.69
CA LEU A 614 22.19 4.77 17.35
C LEU A 614 21.79 3.53 16.53
N LEU A 615 21.11 3.70 15.38
CA LEU A 615 20.66 2.57 14.55
C LEU A 615 21.81 1.64 14.11
N PRO A 616 22.99 2.11 13.66
CA PRO A 616 24.09 1.23 13.28
C PRO A 616 24.59 0.36 14.44
N VAL A 617 24.57 0.92 15.66
CA VAL A 617 24.93 0.20 16.90
C VAL A 617 23.90 -0.88 17.21
N LEU A 618 22.61 -0.58 17.10
CA LEU A 618 21.54 -1.58 17.24
C LEU A 618 21.71 -2.72 16.24
N VAL A 619 21.99 -2.41 14.96
CA VAL A 619 22.22 -3.43 13.93
C VAL A 619 23.44 -4.30 14.24
N ALA A 620 24.51 -3.72 14.78
CA ALA A 620 25.68 -4.46 15.24
C ALA A 620 25.34 -5.37 16.44
N VAL A 621 24.59 -4.87 17.43
CA VAL A 621 24.11 -5.69 18.57
C VAL A 621 23.29 -6.89 18.09
N LEU A 622 22.33 -6.69 17.18
CA LEU A 622 21.46 -7.77 16.67
C LEU A 622 22.22 -8.86 15.89
N ARG A 623 23.42 -8.55 15.38
CA ARG A 623 24.23 -9.43 14.53
C ARG A 623 25.36 -10.12 15.29
N GLU A 624 26.19 -9.34 15.99
CA GLU A 624 27.45 -9.81 16.56
C GLU A 624 27.24 -10.54 17.89
N LEU A 625 26.29 -10.05 18.69
CA LEU A 625 26.15 -10.47 20.08
C LEU A 625 25.71 -11.95 20.23
N PRO A 626 24.76 -12.47 19.42
CA PRO A 626 24.47 -13.90 19.42
C PRO A 626 25.65 -14.77 19.00
N TYR A 627 26.49 -14.29 18.06
CA TYR A 627 27.66 -15.02 17.59
C TYR A 627 28.77 -15.06 18.64
N ALA A 628 29.00 -13.94 19.32
CA ALA A 628 29.98 -13.85 20.40
C ALA A 628 29.62 -14.78 21.57
N LEU A 629 28.35 -14.80 21.98
CA LEU A 629 27.90 -15.64 23.09
C LEU A 629 27.86 -17.13 22.73
N ALA A 630 27.59 -17.50 21.47
CA ALA A 630 27.65 -18.88 21.01
C ALA A 630 29.05 -19.52 21.13
N ARG A 631 30.10 -18.71 21.31
CA ARG A 631 31.48 -19.19 21.52
C ARG A 631 31.79 -19.54 22.97
N LEU A 632 30.92 -19.19 23.91
CA LEU A 632 31.09 -19.52 25.33
C LEU A 632 30.50 -20.90 25.63
N ALA A 633 31.18 -21.68 26.46
CA ALA A 633 30.70 -22.99 26.90
C ALA A 633 29.47 -22.88 27.82
N ASP A 634 29.40 -21.81 28.62
CA ASP A 634 28.27 -21.47 29.50
C ASP A 634 27.93 -19.97 29.36
N PRO A 635 27.13 -19.59 28.35
CA PRO A 635 26.80 -18.18 28.10
C PRO A 635 25.86 -17.63 29.20
N PRO A 636 26.16 -16.46 29.78
CA PRO A 636 25.23 -15.79 30.69
C PRO A 636 24.00 -15.25 29.93
N ARG A 637 22.87 -15.09 30.61
CA ARG A 637 21.70 -14.40 30.08
C ARG A 637 22.00 -12.92 29.99
N LEU A 638 22.11 -12.42 28.77
CA LEU A 638 22.43 -11.01 28.52
C LEU A 638 21.17 -10.20 28.18
N ARG A 639 21.09 -9.00 28.74
CA ARG A 639 20.10 -8.00 28.37
C ARG A 639 20.80 -6.73 27.90
N VAL A 640 20.37 -6.20 26.77
CA VAL A 640 20.88 -4.95 26.19
C VAL A 640 19.74 -3.95 26.09
N THR A 641 19.81 -2.85 26.83
CA THR A 641 18.75 -1.82 26.87
C THR A 641 19.27 -0.52 26.31
N PHE A 642 18.61 0.01 25.28
CA PHE A 642 18.86 1.35 24.77
C PHE A 642 17.99 2.35 25.54
N GLY A 643 18.60 3.36 26.15
CA GLY A 643 17.91 4.32 27.01
C GLY A 643 17.54 3.76 28.38
N ARG A 644 16.45 4.26 28.96
CA ARG A 644 16.02 3.89 30.33
C ARG A 644 15.30 2.53 30.32
N PRO A 645 15.61 1.61 31.25
CA PRO A 645 14.87 0.35 31.37
C PRO A 645 13.41 0.60 31.78
N PRO A 646 12.44 -0.10 31.16
CA PRO A 646 11.02 -0.01 31.52
C PRO A 646 10.74 -0.73 32.86
N ALA A 647 9.65 -0.35 33.53
CA ALA A 647 9.33 -0.80 34.90
C ALA A 647 8.93 -2.28 35.01
N ARG A 648 8.30 -2.86 33.98
CA ARG A 648 7.98 -4.29 33.88
C ARG A 648 8.59 -4.83 32.61
N LEU A 649 9.47 -5.83 32.75
CA LEU A 649 10.10 -6.54 31.64
C LEU A 649 9.65 -8.01 31.69
N PRO A 650 9.45 -8.66 30.53
CA PRO A 650 9.13 -10.09 30.50
C PRO A 650 10.27 -10.90 31.13
N GLU A 651 9.92 -11.96 31.88
CA GLU A 651 10.91 -12.95 32.30
C GLU A 651 11.55 -13.59 31.06
N ALA A 652 12.86 -13.41 30.92
CA ALA A 652 13.57 -13.79 29.71
C ALA A 652 13.64 -15.32 29.57
N ALA A 653 12.92 -15.86 28.58
CA ALA A 653 13.06 -17.24 28.13
C ALA A 653 14.24 -17.45 27.16
N ALA A 654 14.92 -16.36 26.74
CA ALA A 654 16.00 -16.36 25.74
C ALA A 654 17.36 -15.97 26.36
N ASP A 655 18.44 -16.44 25.74
CA ASP A 655 19.83 -16.18 26.17
C ASP A 655 20.21 -14.69 26.03
N VAL A 656 19.59 -13.98 25.08
CA VAL A 656 19.78 -12.54 24.90
C VAL A 656 18.46 -11.82 24.72
N LEU A 657 18.27 -10.70 25.42
CA LEU A 657 17.12 -9.82 25.26
C LEU A 657 17.56 -8.39 24.92
N VAL A 658 17.22 -7.91 23.73
CA VAL A 658 17.48 -6.51 23.32
C VAL A 658 16.21 -5.69 23.52
N VAL A 659 16.30 -4.55 24.20
CA VAL A 659 15.18 -3.63 24.48
C VAL A 659 15.53 -2.25 23.90
N VAL A 660 14.62 -1.69 23.09
CA VAL A 660 14.80 -0.41 22.41
C VAL A 660 13.62 0.53 22.67
N PRO A 661 13.84 1.85 22.73
CA PRO A 661 12.76 2.82 22.86
C PRO A 661 11.97 2.95 21.53
N PRO A 662 10.71 3.40 21.57
CA PRO A 662 9.88 3.64 20.39
C PRO A 662 10.57 4.41 19.26
N ALA A 663 11.32 5.47 19.58
CA ALA A 663 12.03 6.28 18.60
C ALA A 663 13.11 5.49 17.84
N LEU A 664 13.91 4.70 18.54
CA LEU A 664 14.94 3.87 17.90
C LEU A 664 14.32 2.69 17.12
N TYR A 665 13.15 2.22 17.56
CA TYR A 665 12.39 1.23 16.81
C TYR A 665 11.82 1.80 15.50
N ASP A 666 11.34 3.06 15.49
CA ASP A 666 10.91 3.76 14.26
C ASP A 666 12.05 3.90 13.25
N ASP A 667 13.26 4.25 13.73
CA ASP A 667 14.47 4.25 12.90
C ASP A 667 14.78 2.85 12.33
N PHE A 668 14.54 1.79 13.13
CA PHE A 668 14.76 0.41 12.70
C PHE A 668 13.75 -0.03 11.63
N THR A 669 12.44 0.18 11.82
CA THR A 669 11.38 -0.26 10.90
C THR A 669 11.46 0.40 9.53
N THR A 670 11.98 1.64 9.48
CA THR A 670 12.21 2.40 8.24
C THR A 670 13.50 2.00 7.51
N SER A 671 14.40 1.26 8.17
CA SER A 671 15.69 0.85 7.61
C SER A 671 15.63 -0.45 6.81
N SER A 672 16.70 -0.78 6.08
CA SER A 672 16.86 -2.09 5.45
C SER A 672 17.11 -3.22 6.46
N ALA A 673 17.46 -2.91 7.71
CA ALA A 673 17.71 -3.93 8.74
C ALA A 673 16.42 -4.64 9.19
N ALA A 674 15.27 -3.99 9.04
CA ALA A 674 13.95 -4.57 9.31
C ALA A 674 13.53 -5.70 8.34
N GLN A 675 14.27 -5.92 7.25
CA GLN A 675 13.99 -7.01 6.28
C GLN A 675 14.48 -8.39 6.76
N GLY A 676 15.11 -8.48 7.94
CA GLY A 676 15.62 -9.74 8.50
C GLY A 676 14.55 -10.58 9.20
N THR A 677 14.92 -11.81 9.59
CA THR A 677 14.05 -12.75 10.34
C THR A 677 13.84 -12.39 11.81
N ARG A 678 14.40 -11.27 12.30
CA ARG A 678 14.32 -10.85 13.70
C ARG A 678 12.96 -10.19 13.97
N ARG A 679 12.27 -10.64 15.00
CA ARG A 679 10.95 -10.13 15.40
C ARG A 679 11.08 -9.29 16.67
N PHE A 680 10.63 -8.03 16.60
CA PHE A 680 10.50 -7.15 17.76
C PHE A 680 9.07 -7.18 18.25
N TRP A 681 8.89 -7.31 19.56
CA TRP A 681 7.59 -7.39 20.22
C TRP A 681 7.38 -6.11 21.04
N PRO A 682 6.19 -5.51 20.99
CA PRO A 682 5.88 -4.31 21.77
C PRO A 682 5.77 -4.65 23.26
N LEU A 683 6.20 -3.72 24.09
CA LEU A 683 6.06 -3.76 25.55
C LEU A 683 5.14 -2.62 25.98
N TYR A 684 4.08 -2.94 26.71
CA TYR A 684 3.11 -1.97 27.22
C TYR A 684 3.34 -1.70 28.71
N GLY A 685 3.16 -0.45 29.13
CA GLY A 685 3.32 -0.04 30.54
C GLY A 685 2.10 -0.37 31.40
N ASP A 686 0.91 -0.20 30.83
CA ASP A 686 -0.40 -0.39 31.48
C ASP A 686 -1.28 -1.35 30.65
N ASP A 687 -2.21 -2.02 31.32
CA ASP A 687 -3.13 -2.99 30.69
C ASP A 687 -4.26 -2.31 29.87
N ALA A 688 -4.33 -0.98 29.86
CA ALA A 688 -5.36 -0.25 29.12
C ALA A 688 -5.20 -0.40 27.59
N PRO A 689 -6.26 -0.75 26.83
CA PRO A 689 -6.21 -1.15 25.42
C PRO A 689 -5.72 -0.06 24.46
N ASP A 690 -5.82 1.22 24.86
CA ASP A 690 -5.38 2.37 24.06
C ASP A 690 -3.97 2.88 24.41
N SER A 691 -3.25 2.19 25.30
CA SER A 691 -1.89 2.59 25.68
C SER A 691 -0.88 2.28 24.57
N PRO A 692 -0.01 3.24 24.20
CA PRO A 692 1.08 3.00 23.26
C PRO A 692 2.19 2.14 23.89
N PRO A 693 3.03 1.49 23.08
CA PRO A 693 4.17 0.74 23.58
C PRO A 693 5.20 1.68 24.24
N VAL A 694 5.66 1.32 25.43
CA VAL A 694 6.70 2.05 26.17
C VAL A 694 8.12 1.66 25.71
N ALA A 695 8.26 0.46 25.14
CA ALA A 695 9.50 -0.06 24.55
C ALA A 695 9.18 -1.20 23.57
N TRP A 696 10.19 -1.64 22.83
CA TRP A 696 10.15 -2.80 21.95
C TRP A 696 11.28 -3.74 22.31
N TYR A 697 11.03 -5.05 22.33
CA TYR A 697 12.06 -6.04 22.66
C TYR A 697 12.24 -7.10 21.59
N CYS A 698 13.46 -7.57 21.42
CA CYS A 698 13.82 -8.64 20.49
C CYS A 698 14.61 -9.72 21.24
N PRO A 699 14.05 -10.93 21.43
CA PRO A 699 14.81 -12.06 21.95
C PRO A 699 15.76 -12.61 20.87
N LEU A 700 17.02 -12.84 21.23
CA LEU A 700 18.04 -13.47 20.38
C LEU A 700 18.57 -14.73 21.08
N GLY A 701 18.70 -15.83 20.34
CA GLY A 701 19.10 -17.13 20.90
C GLY A 701 18.03 -18.20 20.65
N GLY A 702 18.45 -19.46 20.56
CA GLY A 702 17.56 -20.58 20.20
C GLY A 702 16.64 -21.00 21.33
N PRO A 703 15.45 -21.56 21.05
CA PRO A 703 14.64 -22.16 22.09
C PRO A 703 15.29 -23.46 22.60
N ARG A 704 15.74 -23.48 23.85
CA ARG A 704 15.17 -24.49 24.77
C ARG A 704 13.72 -24.07 25.02
N SER A 705 12.85 -24.34 24.06
CA SER A 705 11.44 -23.93 24.11
C SER A 705 10.79 -24.52 25.36
N PRO A 706 9.95 -23.77 26.08
CA PRO A 706 8.87 -24.42 26.80
C PRO A 706 8.00 -25.12 25.72
N ARG A 707 8.15 -26.44 25.65
CA ARG A 707 7.27 -27.41 24.96
C ARG A 707 6.77 -26.98 23.58
N SER A 708 7.45 -27.51 22.56
CA SER A 708 6.85 -27.83 21.27
C SER A 708 5.46 -28.47 21.46
N ALA A 709 4.40 -27.70 21.21
CA ALA A 709 3.11 -28.25 20.84
C ALA A 709 3.28 -28.91 19.46
N GLU A 710 2.68 -30.09 19.30
CA GLU A 710 2.74 -30.90 18.09
C GLU A 710 2.37 -30.12 16.81
N PRO A 711 2.91 -30.51 15.64
CA PRO A 711 2.60 -29.89 14.36
C PRO A 711 1.17 -30.24 13.95
N GLY A 712 0.18 -29.47 14.42
CA GLY A 712 -1.24 -29.76 14.17
C GLY A 712 -2.19 -28.57 14.07
N ALA A 713 -1.83 -27.37 14.54
CA ALA A 713 -2.68 -26.18 14.36
C ALA A 713 -1.82 -24.92 14.16
N PRO A 714 -2.07 -24.10 13.11
CA PRO A 714 -1.50 -22.76 13.06
C PRO A 714 -2.05 -21.98 14.27
N GLY A 715 -1.17 -21.39 15.07
CA GLY A 715 -1.59 -20.53 16.18
C GLY A 715 -2.55 -19.44 15.70
N LEU A 716 -3.53 -19.10 16.53
CA LEU A 716 -4.58 -18.10 16.24
C LEU A 716 -4.02 -16.72 15.89
N VAL A 717 -2.77 -16.43 16.25
CA VAL A 717 -2.04 -15.20 15.90
C VAL A 717 -0.77 -15.56 15.14
N GLN A 718 -0.59 -14.91 13.99
CA GLN A 718 0.66 -14.92 13.24
C GLN A 718 1.31 -13.54 13.29
N GLY A 719 2.60 -13.48 13.65
CA GLY A 719 3.38 -12.25 13.73
C GLY A 719 4.28 -12.21 14.96
N PRO A 720 4.81 -11.04 15.33
CA PRO A 720 4.70 -9.77 14.60
C PRO A 720 5.50 -9.76 13.29
N PHE A 721 4.96 -9.09 12.28
CA PHE A 721 5.58 -8.81 10.99
C PHE A 721 5.68 -7.30 10.77
N ILE A 722 6.61 -6.85 9.94
CA ILE A 722 6.74 -5.43 9.57
C ILE A 722 6.27 -5.28 8.13
N ALA A 723 5.20 -4.50 7.93
CA ALA A 723 4.77 -4.07 6.60
C ALA A 723 5.27 -2.66 6.36
N ARG A 724 5.92 -2.39 5.23
CA ARG A 724 6.31 -1.01 4.85
C ARG A 724 5.09 -0.16 4.51
N ASP A 725 4.07 -0.82 3.98
CA ASP A 725 2.76 -0.29 3.73
C ASP A 725 1.74 -1.41 4.00
N LEU A 726 0.77 -1.15 4.88
CA LEU A 726 -0.32 -2.11 5.16
C LEU A 726 -1.15 -2.43 3.91
N ARG A 727 -1.13 -1.57 2.88
CA ARG A 727 -1.79 -1.81 1.58
C ARG A 727 -1.22 -3.01 0.83
N GLU A 728 0.03 -3.39 1.10
CA GLU A 728 0.67 -4.58 0.50
C GLU A 728 0.01 -5.88 0.96
N LEU A 729 -0.69 -5.87 2.09
CA LEU A 729 -1.33 -7.05 2.68
C LEU A 729 -2.64 -7.42 1.99
N GLY A 730 -3.19 -6.53 1.16
CA GLY A 730 -4.52 -6.71 0.58
C GLY A 730 -5.64 -6.57 1.63
N VAL A 731 -6.89 -6.50 1.18
CA VAL A 731 -8.04 -6.37 2.11
C VAL A 731 -8.23 -7.71 2.82
N PRO A 732 -8.14 -7.78 4.17
CA PRO A 732 -8.34 -9.02 4.89
C PRO A 732 -9.77 -9.51 4.72
N ALA A 733 -9.94 -10.84 4.63
CA ALA A 733 -11.26 -11.45 4.45
C ALA A 733 -12.18 -11.08 5.64
N PRO A 734 -13.22 -10.25 5.44
CA PRO A 734 -14.05 -9.76 6.53
C PRO A 734 -14.66 -10.91 7.33
N GLY A 735 -14.49 -10.88 8.65
CA GLY A 735 -15.01 -11.91 9.57
C GLY A 735 -14.24 -13.24 9.60
N ARG A 736 -13.15 -13.39 8.83
CA ARG A 736 -12.25 -14.56 8.90
C ARG A 736 -10.88 -14.22 9.47
N THR A 737 -10.35 -13.06 9.10
CA THR A 737 -9.01 -12.63 9.52
C THR A 737 -9.06 -11.17 9.91
N ALA A 738 -8.57 -10.85 11.11
CA ALA A 738 -8.31 -9.47 11.52
C ALA A 738 -6.82 -9.18 11.39
N ILE A 739 -6.51 -8.02 10.81
CA ILE A 739 -5.15 -7.48 10.85
C ILE A 739 -5.08 -6.50 12.02
N VAL A 740 -4.34 -6.86 13.06
CA VAL A 740 -4.06 -5.97 14.19
C VAL A 740 -2.72 -5.32 13.93
N HIS A 741 -2.65 -4.00 13.93
CA HIS A 741 -1.44 -3.25 13.60
C HIS A 741 -1.15 -2.17 14.64
N THR A 742 0.12 -1.81 14.78
CA THR A 742 0.59 -0.79 15.70
C THR A 742 1.76 -0.02 15.07
N ARG A 743 1.81 1.28 15.38
CA ARG A 743 2.94 2.14 15.07
C ARG A 743 3.97 2.07 16.19
N PRO A 744 5.25 2.39 15.94
CA PRO A 744 6.29 2.41 16.96
C PRO A 744 5.92 3.12 18.26
N ASP A 745 5.08 4.17 18.19
CA ASP A 745 4.61 5.04 19.27
C ASP A 745 3.08 5.05 19.45
N GLY A 746 2.34 4.14 18.78
CA GLY A 746 0.87 4.15 18.75
C GLY A 746 0.24 2.89 19.32
N PRO A 747 -1.01 2.94 19.82
CA PRO A 747 -1.70 1.75 20.30
C PRO A 747 -1.98 0.75 19.18
N LEU A 748 -2.26 -0.50 19.57
CA LEU A 748 -2.78 -1.52 18.65
C LEU A 748 -4.16 -1.10 18.14
N ARG A 749 -4.37 -1.29 16.84
CA ARG A 749 -5.64 -1.02 16.16
C ARG A 749 -5.98 -2.18 15.23
N VAL A 750 -7.26 -2.42 15.02
CA VAL A 750 -7.74 -3.36 13.99
C VAL A 750 -7.88 -2.60 12.67
N LEU A 751 -7.37 -3.19 11.59
CA LEU A 751 -7.56 -2.70 10.23
C LEU A 751 -9.05 -2.76 9.88
N ASP A 752 -9.67 -1.62 9.55
CA ASP A 752 -11.09 -1.55 9.24
C ASP A 752 -11.40 -2.23 7.89
N PRO A 753 -12.16 -3.33 7.82
CA PRO A 753 -12.43 -4.01 6.55
C PRO A 753 -13.23 -3.16 5.53
N ILE A 754 -13.92 -2.11 5.96
CA ILE A 754 -14.72 -1.21 5.11
C ILE A 754 -13.85 -0.08 4.54
N GLN A 755 -12.95 0.48 5.37
CA GLN A 755 -11.96 1.48 4.96
C GLN A 755 -10.54 1.09 5.41
N PRO A 756 -9.97 0.00 4.87
CA PRO A 756 -8.77 -0.64 5.44
C PRO A 756 -7.54 0.24 5.52
N TYR A 757 -7.45 1.28 4.70
CA TYR A 757 -6.26 2.11 4.64
C TYR A 757 -6.52 3.58 4.98
N GLY A 758 -7.79 3.96 5.20
CA GLY A 758 -8.21 5.36 5.39
C GLY A 758 -7.56 6.32 4.39
N THR A 759 -7.46 7.60 4.76
CA THR A 759 -6.74 8.63 4.00
C THR A 759 -5.29 8.83 4.46
N ARG A 760 -4.81 8.02 5.42
CA ARG A 760 -3.51 8.22 6.07
C ARG A 760 -2.37 7.76 5.16
N PRO A 761 -1.21 8.46 5.22
CA PRO A 761 -0.05 8.07 4.44
C PRO A 761 0.51 6.72 4.91
N PRO A 762 0.97 5.86 3.99
CA PRO A 762 1.58 4.59 4.36
C PRO A 762 2.86 4.85 5.16
N ARG A 763 2.97 4.15 6.29
CA ARG A 763 4.16 4.12 7.14
C ARG A 763 4.47 2.67 7.46
N PRO A 764 5.74 2.35 7.80
CA PRO A 764 6.07 1.05 8.34
C PRO A 764 5.28 0.81 9.62
N GLU A 765 4.48 -0.25 9.63
CA GLU A 765 3.68 -0.64 10.79
C GLU A 765 3.92 -2.11 11.10
N THR A 766 3.95 -2.41 12.40
CA THR A 766 4.06 -3.78 12.88
C THR A 766 2.67 -4.36 12.95
N TYR A 767 2.45 -5.50 12.29
CA TYR A 767 1.13 -6.12 12.21
C TYR A 767 1.14 -7.60 12.62
N TYR A 768 -0.05 -8.05 13.00
CA TYR A 768 -0.40 -9.39 13.39
C TYR A 768 -1.60 -9.82 12.55
N SER A 769 -1.58 -11.04 12.03
CA SER A 769 -2.74 -11.67 11.41
C SER A 769 -3.42 -12.56 12.44
N VAL A 770 -4.68 -12.27 12.74
CA VAL A 770 -5.48 -12.97 13.75
C VAL A 770 -6.59 -13.74 13.07
N ASP A 771 -6.67 -15.05 13.33
CA ASP A 771 -7.74 -15.91 12.87
C ASP A 771 -9.01 -15.70 13.71
N LEU A 772 -10.09 -15.25 13.05
CA LEU A 772 -11.41 -15.03 13.67
C LEU A 772 -12.34 -16.23 13.49
N THR A 773 -11.91 -17.26 12.77
CA THR A 773 -12.76 -18.41 12.49
C THR A 773 -13.08 -19.20 13.77
N PRO A 774 -14.24 -19.85 13.85
CA PRO A 774 -14.56 -20.74 14.97
C PRO A 774 -13.66 -21.98 14.94
N HIS A 775 -13.03 -22.24 16.08
CA HIS A 775 -12.25 -23.45 16.35
C HIS A 775 -13.05 -24.36 17.27
N HIS A 776 -12.93 -25.67 17.04
CA HIS A 776 -13.65 -26.69 17.78
C HIS A 776 -12.69 -27.75 18.29
N ALA A 777 -12.85 -28.18 19.54
CA ALA A 777 -12.18 -29.37 20.05
C ALA A 777 -13.14 -30.20 20.89
N ARG A 778 -13.03 -31.51 20.75
CA ARG A 778 -13.77 -32.48 21.56
C ARG A 778 -12.78 -33.21 22.45
N HIS A 779 -13.06 -33.22 23.74
CA HIS A 779 -12.23 -33.89 24.74
C HIS A 779 -13.06 -34.80 25.62
N THR A 780 -12.48 -35.94 25.98
CA THR A 780 -13.05 -36.84 26.97
C THR A 780 -12.24 -36.73 28.25
N MET A 781 -12.90 -36.57 29.39
CA MET A 781 -12.27 -36.46 30.70
C MET A 781 -13.05 -37.22 31.77
N SER A 782 -12.36 -37.67 32.82
CA SER A 782 -12.99 -38.24 34.01
C SER A 782 -13.23 -37.13 35.03
N LEU A 783 -14.45 -37.05 35.58
CA LEU A 783 -14.84 -36.07 36.60
C LEU A 783 -15.29 -36.77 37.88
N PRO A 784 -14.91 -36.25 39.07
CA PRO A 784 -15.27 -36.85 40.36
C PRO A 784 -16.76 -36.71 40.68
N SER A 785 -17.36 -37.69 41.35
CA SER A 785 -18.70 -37.61 41.94
C SER A 785 -18.62 -37.41 43.47
N SER A 786 -19.76 -37.16 44.13
CA SER A 786 -19.87 -37.08 45.61
C SER A 786 -19.56 -38.41 46.36
N GLY A 787 -19.27 -39.51 45.64
CA GLY A 787 -18.89 -40.82 46.20
C GLY A 787 -17.64 -41.41 45.53
N LYS A 788 -17.36 -42.72 45.72
CA LYS A 788 -16.16 -43.39 45.20
C LYS A 788 -16.12 -43.63 43.66
N GLY A 789 -16.99 -42.99 42.88
CA GLY A 789 -17.10 -43.23 41.43
C GLY A 789 -16.88 -41.97 40.58
N THR A 790 -16.64 -42.14 39.28
CA THR A 790 -16.41 -41.03 38.34
C THR A 790 -17.46 -40.95 37.24
N PHE A 791 -17.64 -39.75 36.69
CA PHE A 791 -18.39 -39.54 35.45
C PHE A 791 -17.42 -39.51 34.28
N THR A 792 -17.77 -40.18 33.19
CA THR A 792 -17.13 -39.95 31.90
C THR A 792 -17.79 -38.72 31.27
N ALA A 793 -17.02 -37.67 31.06
CA ALA A 793 -17.47 -36.41 30.50
C ALA A 793 -16.93 -36.24 29.08
N THR A 794 -17.83 -36.02 28.12
CA THR A 794 -17.47 -35.58 26.77
C THR A 794 -17.75 -34.09 26.68
N ALA A 795 -16.68 -33.30 26.54
CA ALA A 795 -16.73 -31.86 26.38
C ALA A 795 -16.53 -31.49 24.90
N GLU A 796 -17.45 -30.69 24.36
CA GLU A 796 -17.29 -30.01 23.09
C GLU A 796 -17.04 -28.53 23.37
N LEU A 797 -15.84 -28.08 23.05
CA LEU A 797 -15.40 -26.69 23.16
C LEU A 797 -15.44 -26.04 21.78
N SER A 798 -15.99 -24.84 21.71
CA SER A 798 -16.02 -24.02 20.51
C SER A 798 -15.62 -22.59 20.87
N TRP A 799 -14.53 -22.09 20.29
CA TRP A 799 -14.02 -20.75 20.59
C TRP A 799 -13.65 -19.98 19.32
N HIS A 800 -13.75 -18.66 19.36
CA HIS A 800 -13.23 -17.76 18.35
C HIS A 800 -12.73 -16.47 18.99
N VAL A 801 -11.86 -15.75 18.29
CA VAL A 801 -11.39 -14.43 18.73
C VAL A 801 -12.50 -13.40 18.51
N ALA A 802 -13.01 -12.85 19.61
CA ALA A 802 -14.04 -11.82 19.60
C ALA A 802 -13.42 -10.41 19.67
N ASP A 803 -12.34 -10.25 20.43
CA ASP A 803 -11.54 -9.01 20.50
C ASP A 803 -10.08 -9.31 20.11
N PRO A 804 -9.70 -9.00 18.86
CA PRO A 804 -8.34 -9.23 18.37
C PRO A 804 -7.26 -8.41 19.08
N ILE A 805 -7.56 -7.21 19.57
CA ILE A 805 -6.57 -6.34 20.22
C ILE A 805 -6.20 -6.93 21.58
N VAL A 806 -7.21 -7.27 22.38
CA VAL A 806 -7.02 -7.84 23.71
C VAL A 806 -6.33 -9.20 23.61
N PHE A 807 -6.71 -10.02 22.62
CA PHE A 807 -6.12 -11.33 22.42
C PHE A 807 -4.62 -11.26 22.00
N VAL A 808 -4.26 -10.35 21.08
CA VAL A 808 -2.86 -10.14 20.67
C VAL A 808 -2.01 -9.63 21.84
N ARG A 809 -2.56 -8.75 22.69
CA ARG A 809 -1.87 -8.29 23.91
C ARG A 809 -1.64 -9.40 24.93
N GLY A 810 -2.59 -10.33 25.05
CA GLY A 810 -2.50 -11.47 25.98
C GLY A 810 -1.38 -12.47 25.64
N GLY A 811 -0.97 -12.57 24.38
CA GLY A 811 0.19 -13.37 23.97
C GLY A 811 0.06 -14.88 24.20
N THR A 812 -1.17 -15.40 24.27
CA THR A 812 -1.47 -16.79 24.63
C THR A 812 -1.16 -17.78 23.50
N ALA A 813 -0.29 -18.77 23.75
CA ALA A 813 0.12 -19.76 22.75
C ALA A 813 -0.70 -21.06 22.74
N ASP A 814 -1.13 -21.57 23.91
CA ASP A 814 -1.92 -22.82 24.04
C ASP A 814 -3.35 -22.55 24.54
N VAL A 815 -4.20 -22.05 23.62
CA VAL A 815 -5.59 -21.73 23.95
C VAL A 815 -6.40 -22.97 24.30
N ALA A 816 -6.28 -24.04 23.52
CA ALA A 816 -7.07 -25.25 23.73
C ALA A 816 -6.76 -25.91 25.09
N GLY A 817 -5.48 -26.00 25.46
CA GLY A 817 -5.05 -26.54 26.75
C GLY A 817 -5.57 -25.72 27.94
N LEU A 818 -5.45 -24.39 27.88
CA LEU A 818 -5.91 -23.49 28.95
C LEU A 818 -7.44 -23.53 29.14
N LEU A 819 -8.20 -23.57 28.04
CA LEU A 819 -9.66 -23.70 28.11
C LEU A 819 -10.08 -25.06 28.68
N LEU A 820 -9.39 -26.13 28.28
CA LEU A 820 -9.64 -27.48 28.77
C LEU A 820 -9.34 -27.61 30.27
N GLU A 821 -8.20 -27.08 30.72
CA GLU A 821 -7.80 -27.10 32.13
C GLU A 821 -8.79 -26.34 33.01
N HIS A 822 -9.19 -25.13 32.59
CA HIS A 822 -10.22 -24.34 33.28
C HIS A 822 -11.56 -25.08 33.36
N LEU A 823 -12.01 -25.65 32.23
CA LEU A 823 -13.26 -26.41 32.19
C LEU A 823 -13.19 -27.63 33.10
N ARG A 824 -12.09 -28.38 33.09
CA ARG A 824 -11.90 -29.56 33.94
C ARG A 824 -11.95 -29.19 35.42
N ASP A 825 -11.26 -28.14 35.82
CA ASP A 825 -11.18 -27.72 37.22
C ASP A 825 -12.52 -27.19 37.72
N ALA A 826 -13.23 -26.40 36.91
CA ALA A 826 -14.56 -25.90 37.24
C ALA A 826 -15.60 -27.03 37.27
N ALA A 827 -15.61 -27.90 36.26
CA ALA A 827 -16.52 -29.04 36.20
C ALA A 827 -16.29 -30.00 37.36
N ALA A 828 -15.03 -30.29 37.73
CA ALA A 828 -14.70 -31.16 38.85
C ALA A 828 -15.17 -30.61 40.21
N ARG A 829 -15.20 -29.28 40.40
CA ARG A 829 -15.78 -28.66 41.61
C ARG A 829 -17.29 -28.85 41.67
N LEU A 830 -17.97 -28.72 40.53
CA LEU A 830 -19.43 -28.84 40.44
C LEU A 830 -19.91 -30.29 40.56
N THR A 831 -19.24 -31.24 39.90
CA THR A 831 -19.66 -32.66 39.91
C THR A 831 -19.44 -33.34 41.27
N ARG A 832 -18.51 -32.84 42.10
CA ARG A 832 -18.30 -33.30 43.50
C ARG A 832 -19.54 -33.17 44.38
N GLY A 833 -20.49 -32.29 44.04
CA GLY A 833 -21.76 -32.14 44.77
C GLY A 833 -22.85 -33.13 44.39
N HIS A 834 -22.62 -34.03 43.41
CA HIS A 834 -23.66 -34.86 42.83
C HIS A 834 -23.30 -36.36 42.83
N PRO A 835 -24.22 -37.28 43.19
CA PRO A 835 -24.00 -38.72 43.10
C PRO A 835 -24.21 -39.24 41.67
N LEU A 836 -23.61 -40.39 41.31
CA LEU A 836 -23.68 -40.97 39.96
C LEU A 836 -25.11 -41.14 39.41
N ARG A 837 -26.09 -41.41 40.29
CA ARG A 837 -27.51 -41.55 39.92
C ARG A 837 -28.16 -40.23 39.44
N ARG A 838 -27.50 -39.09 39.65
CA ARG A 838 -27.98 -37.75 39.27
C ARG A 838 -27.12 -37.11 38.16
N ALA A 839 -26.64 -37.92 37.21
CA ALA A 839 -25.83 -37.45 36.07
C ALA A 839 -26.47 -36.26 35.32
N GLY A 840 -27.78 -36.28 35.07
CA GLY A 840 -28.48 -35.17 34.40
C GLY A 840 -28.51 -33.87 35.20
N ALA A 841 -28.57 -33.94 36.54
CA ALA A 841 -28.50 -32.75 37.38
C ALA A 841 -27.07 -32.19 37.44
N ALA A 842 -26.06 -33.07 37.54
CA ALA A 842 -24.65 -32.68 37.45
C ALA A 842 -24.32 -32.04 36.09
N GLN A 843 -24.86 -32.59 35.00
CA GLN A 843 -24.67 -32.05 33.65
C GLN A 843 -25.26 -30.65 33.52
N ARG A 844 -26.48 -30.43 34.03
CA ARG A 844 -27.10 -29.10 34.05
C ARG A 844 -26.31 -28.10 34.88
N ALA A 845 -25.79 -28.53 36.04
CA ALA A 845 -24.96 -27.67 36.89
C ALA A 845 -23.67 -27.25 36.17
N VAL A 846 -22.99 -28.19 35.51
CA VAL A 846 -21.77 -27.90 34.73
C VAL A 846 -22.09 -26.92 33.60
N ASN A 847 -23.06 -27.22 32.72
CA ASN A 847 -23.37 -26.38 31.56
C ASN A 847 -23.96 -25.00 31.89
N ALA A 848 -24.43 -24.77 33.13
CA ALA A 848 -24.99 -23.49 33.54
C ALA A 848 -24.00 -22.59 34.31
N GLN A 849 -22.95 -23.16 34.91
CA GLN A 849 -22.15 -22.44 35.92
C GLN A 849 -20.67 -22.27 35.58
N VAL A 850 -20.14 -22.93 34.54
CA VAL A 850 -18.76 -22.63 34.10
C VAL A 850 -18.74 -21.35 33.26
N GLY A 851 -17.95 -20.37 33.71
CA GLY A 851 -17.72 -19.08 33.06
C GLY A 851 -16.35 -18.49 33.47
N GLY A 852 -16.10 -17.22 33.14
CA GLY A 852 -14.85 -16.53 33.52
C GLY A 852 -13.60 -17.16 32.89
N TRP A 853 -13.57 -17.24 31.56
CA TRP A 853 -12.49 -17.90 30.82
C TRP A 853 -11.13 -17.20 31.00
N PRO A 854 -10.01 -17.96 31.11
CA PRO A 854 -8.69 -17.42 31.47
C PRO A 854 -7.99 -16.68 30.33
N VAL A 855 -8.53 -16.73 29.12
CA VAL A 855 -7.93 -16.14 27.93
C VAL A 855 -8.74 -14.92 27.49
N PRO A 856 -8.19 -13.70 27.62
CA PRO A 856 -8.93 -12.48 27.33
C PRO A 856 -9.11 -12.28 25.81
N GLY A 857 -10.25 -11.72 25.40
CA GLY A 857 -10.59 -11.49 23.99
C GLY A 857 -11.17 -12.69 23.23
N LEU A 858 -11.35 -13.85 23.88
CA LEU A 858 -12.02 -15.02 23.29
C LEU A 858 -13.51 -15.07 23.66
N ALA A 859 -14.34 -15.42 22.68
CA ALA A 859 -15.69 -15.91 22.92
C ALA A 859 -15.68 -17.43 22.90
N VAL A 860 -16.01 -18.03 24.05
CA VAL A 860 -15.97 -19.48 24.25
C VAL A 860 -17.38 -19.98 24.56
N SER A 861 -17.78 -21.02 23.83
CA SER A 861 -18.99 -21.80 24.06
C SER A 861 -18.57 -23.24 24.31
N TYR A 862 -19.32 -23.94 25.17
CA TYR A 862 -19.02 -25.32 25.49
C TYR A 862 -20.30 -26.09 25.78
N THR A 863 -20.26 -27.40 25.54
CA THR A 863 -21.25 -28.32 26.06
C THR A 863 -20.56 -29.54 26.65
N VAL A 864 -20.95 -29.92 27.86
CA VAL A 864 -20.49 -31.15 28.51
C VAL A 864 -21.65 -32.13 28.58
N ARG A 865 -21.39 -33.36 28.17
CA ARG A 865 -22.28 -34.51 28.37
C ARG A 865 -21.66 -35.43 29.42
N LEU A 866 -22.42 -35.78 30.46
CA LEU A 866 -21.97 -36.66 31.53
C LEU A 866 -22.67 -38.00 31.44
N VAL A 867 -21.89 -39.07 31.45
CA VAL A 867 -22.36 -40.45 31.51
C VAL A 867 -21.67 -41.14 32.69
N PRO A 868 -22.37 -42.01 33.46
CA PRO A 868 -21.69 -42.87 34.44
C PRO A 868 -20.64 -43.74 33.75
N GLU A 869 -19.48 -43.92 34.39
CA GLU A 869 -18.38 -44.73 33.88
C GLU A 869 -18.86 -46.16 33.52
N GLY A 870 -18.79 -46.52 32.23
CA GLY A 870 -19.21 -47.83 31.69
C GLY A 870 -20.44 -47.86 30.78
N ALA A 871 -21.15 -46.74 30.54
CA ALA A 871 -22.27 -46.68 29.58
C ALA A 871 -21.81 -46.29 28.14
N PRO A 872 -22.42 -46.87 27.08
CA PRO A 872 -22.02 -46.63 25.69
C PRO A 872 -22.21 -45.16 25.28
N ALA A 873 -21.20 -44.56 24.66
CA ALA A 873 -21.25 -43.19 24.20
C ALA A 873 -22.27 -43.00 23.06
N PRO A 874 -23.11 -41.94 23.08
CA PRO A 874 -24.06 -41.68 22.00
C PRO A 874 -23.33 -41.23 20.71
N ALA A 875 -23.83 -41.69 19.56
CA ALA A 875 -23.30 -41.37 18.24
C ALA A 875 -23.34 -39.85 17.93
N ALA A 876 -22.28 -39.34 17.30
CA ALA A 876 -22.10 -37.93 16.97
C ALA A 876 -22.92 -37.50 15.73
N GLU A 877 -23.43 -36.26 15.74
CA GLU A 877 -23.98 -35.60 14.54
C GLU A 877 -22.87 -35.30 13.50
N PRO A 878 -23.13 -35.40 12.18
CA PRO A 878 -22.11 -35.22 11.16
C PRO A 878 -21.75 -33.75 10.90
N SER A 879 -20.50 -33.39 11.17
CA SER A 879 -19.80 -32.18 10.73
C SER A 879 -19.38 -32.27 9.24
N VAL A 880 -19.03 -31.12 8.64
CA VAL A 880 -18.41 -30.86 7.31
C VAL A 880 -18.17 -32.11 6.44
N PRO A 881 -18.72 -32.19 5.21
CA PRO A 881 -18.59 -33.38 4.36
C PRO A 881 -17.12 -33.78 4.22
N SER A 882 -16.80 -35.01 4.62
CA SER A 882 -15.44 -35.52 4.56
C SER A 882 -14.92 -35.43 3.13
N ARG A 883 -13.63 -35.11 2.97
CA ARG A 883 -12.95 -35.01 1.66
C ARG A 883 -13.23 -36.23 0.76
N GLY A 884 -13.36 -37.42 1.35
CA GLY A 884 -13.72 -38.64 0.64
C GLY A 884 -15.11 -38.62 -0.01
N ARG A 885 -16.12 -37.99 0.61
CA ARG A 885 -17.47 -37.85 0.04
C ARG A 885 -17.49 -36.94 -1.20
N LEU A 886 -16.73 -35.84 -1.16
CA LEU A 886 -16.61 -34.92 -2.30
C LEU A 886 -15.78 -35.54 -3.44
N ALA A 887 -14.69 -36.23 -3.11
CA ALA A 887 -13.88 -36.94 -4.10
C ALA A 887 -14.67 -38.05 -4.79
N ALA A 888 -15.46 -38.85 -4.05
CA ALA A 888 -16.32 -39.89 -4.62
C ALA A 888 -17.39 -39.31 -5.58
N LEU A 889 -17.94 -38.15 -5.23
CA LEU A 889 -18.93 -37.46 -6.03
C LEU A 889 -18.33 -36.91 -7.34
N LEU A 890 -17.13 -36.33 -7.27
CA LEU A 890 -16.40 -35.85 -8.46
C LEU A 890 -15.75 -36.99 -9.27
N SER A 891 -15.46 -38.14 -8.67
CA SER A 891 -14.94 -39.31 -9.38
C SER A 891 -15.98 -39.97 -10.27
N GLY A 892 -17.24 -39.97 -9.83
CA GLY A 892 -18.37 -40.51 -10.61
C GLY A 892 -18.94 -39.57 -11.67
N ALA A 893 -18.45 -38.33 -11.76
CA ALA A 893 -18.97 -37.31 -12.68
C ALA A 893 -18.05 -37.13 -13.91
N GLU A 894 -18.63 -37.29 -15.10
CA GLU A 894 -18.00 -36.98 -16.39
C GLU A 894 -18.14 -35.49 -16.74
N SER A 895 -19.25 -34.87 -16.34
CA SER A 895 -19.56 -33.45 -16.56
C SER A 895 -19.73 -32.69 -15.25
N VAL A 896 -19.08 -31.52 -15.15
CA VAL A 896 -19.25 -30.60 -14.00
C VAL A 896 -19.88 -29.31 -14.50
N LEU A 897 -21.09 -29.05 -14.03
CA LEU A 897 -21.79 -27.79 -14.27
C LEU A 897 -21.48 -26.83 -13.14
N ILE A 898 -21.10 -25.59 -13.47
CA ILE A 898 -20.76 -24.56 -12.49
C ILE A 898 -21.67 -23.35 -12.71
N GLY A 899 -22.39 -22.97 -11.65
CA GLY A 899 -23.17 -21.74 -11.59
C GLY A 899 -22.27 -20.51 -11.76
N PHE A 900 -22.70 -19.54 -12.56
CA PHE A 900 -21.92 -18.31 -12.75
C PHE A 900 -21.92 -17.43 -11.50
N ASP A 901 -23.11 -17.06 -11.00
CA ASP A 901 -23.27 -16.17 -9.85
C ASP A 901 -23.07 -16.94 -8.54
N GLY A 902 -22.06 -16.53 -7.77
CA GLY A 902 -21.59 -17.22 -6.57
C GLY A 902 -20.33 -18.05 -6.82
N PRO A 903 -20.37 -19.21 -7.50
CA PRO A 903 -19.18 -20.05 -7.67
C PRO A 903 -18.07 -19.49 -8.57
N LEU A 904 -18.39 -18.71 -9.60
CA LEU A 904 -17.38 -18.15 -10.52
C LEU A 904 -17.11 -16.67 -10.30
N ALA A 905 -18.18 -15.87 -10.22
CA ALA A 905 -18.13 -14.44 -10.00
C ALA A 905 -19.36 -14.00 -9.22
N ARG A 906 -19.37 -12.75 -8.75
CA ARG A 906 -20.56 -12.15 -8.15
C ARG A 906 -20.95 -10.90 -8.91
N LEU A 907 -22.00 -10.99 -9.73
CA LEU A 907 -22.38 -9.89 -10.63
C LEU A 907 -23.04 -8.74 -9.86
N PHE A 908 -23.89 -9.06 -8.89
CA PHE A 908 -24.53 -8.07 -8.04
C PHE A 908 -24.13 -8.23 -6.56
N SER A 909 -23.76 -7.11 -5.95
CA SER A 909 -23.77 -6.95 -4.48
C SER A 909 -25.22 -6.87 -3.99
N ALA A 910 -25.46 -7.02 -2.68
CA ALA A 910 -26.81 -6.85 -2.13
C ALA A 910 -27.41 -5.46 -2.44
N GLN A 911 -26.57 -4.41 -2.42
CA GLN A 911 -26.98 -3.05 -2.73
C GLN A 911 -27.28 -2.87 -4.22
N THR A 912 -26.40 -3.37 -5.10
CA THR A 912 -26.60 -3.23 -6.56
C THR A 912 -27.71 -4.13 -7.09
N ALA A 913 -27.95 -5.29 -6.47
CA ALA A 913 -29.12 -6.13 -6.73
C ALA A 913 -30.41 -5.38 -6.39
N ARG A 914 -30.48 -4.73 -5.21
CA ARG A 914 -31.63 -3.91 -4.82
C ARG A 914 -31.86 -2.74 -5.78
N ALA A 915 -30.78 -2.05 -6.19
CA ALA A 915 -30.88 -0.97 -7.17
C ALA A 915 -31.40 -1.47 -8.53
N ALA A 916 -30.91 -2.63 -9.00
CA ALA A 916 -31.38 -3.27 -10.23
C ALA A 916 -32.86 -3.67 -10.13
N VAL A 917 -33.32 -4.21 -8.99
CA VAL A 917 -34.73 -4.50 -8.74
C VAL A 917 -35.58 -3.23 -8.82
N LEU A 918 -35.13 -2.12 -8.22
CA LEU A 918 -35.86 -0.86 -8.27
C LEU A 918 -35.95 -0.28 -9.69
N ASP A 919 -34.88 -0.41 -10.48
CA ASP A 919 -34.85 0.01 -11.90
C ASP A 919 -35.77 -0.86 -12.77
N LEU A 920 -35.82 -2.17 -12.53
CA LEU A 920 -36.80 -3.03 -13.21
C LEU A 920 -38.24 -2.72 -12.78
N LEU A 921 -38.47 -2.43 -11.50
CA LEU A 921 -39.79 -2.02 -11.00
C LEU A 921 -40.24 -0.67 -11.57
N SER A 922 -39.33 0.22 -11.97
CA SER A 922 -39.72 1.46 -12.67
C SER A 922 -40.29 1.16 -14.05
N VAL A 923 -39.74 0.19 -14.78
CA VAL A 923 -40.29 -0.26 -16.07
C VAL A 923 -41.71 -0.83 -15.88
N VAL A 924 -41.92 -1.61 -14.82
CA VAL A 924 -43.27 -2.11 -14.45
C VAL A 924 -44.22 -0.96 -14.15
N ALA A 925 -43.75 0.09 -13.46
CA ALA A 925 -44.57 1.25 -13.11
C ALA A 925 -44.93 2.10 -14.33
N GLU A 926 -44.00 2.27 -15.28
CA GLU A 926 -44.21 3.01 -16.54
C GLU A 926 -45.27 2.37 -17.44
N HIS A 927 -45.35 1.03 -17.44
CA HIS A 927 -46.28 0.27 -18.29
C HIS A 927 -47.61 -0.09 -17.61
N ARG A 928 -47.85 0.46 -16.42
CA ARG A 928 -49.11 0.28 -15.69
C ARG A 928 -50.21 1.16 -16.28
N ASP A 929 -51.46 0.71 -16.16
CA ASP A 929 -52.61 1.54 -16.54
C ASP A 929 -52.60 2.86 -15.72
N PRO A 930 -52.63 4.03 -16.38
CA PRO A 930 -52.67 5.33 -15.71
C PRO A 930 -53.82 5.46 -14.70
N ALA A 931 -54.93 4.74 -14.88
CA ALA A 931 -56.09 4.76 -14.00
C ALA A 931 -55.90 3.95 -12.71
N ASP A 932 -54.96 3.01 -12.67
CA ASP A 932 -54.76 2.14 -11.50
C ASP A 932 -53.99 2.82 -10.37
N ALA A 933 -53.11 3.78 -10.68
CA ALA A 933 -52.32 4.52 -9.68
C ALA A 933 -53.19 5.43 -8.79
N PRO A 934 -54.13 6.24 -9.33
CA PRO A 934 -55.10 7.00 -8.53
C PRO A 934 -56.08 6.11 -7.76
N ALA A 935 -56.42 4.94 -8.30
CA ALA A 935 -57.35 3.98 -7.68
C ALA A 935 -56.73 3.14 -6.55
N GLY A 936 -55.43 3.30 -6.26
CA GLY A 936 -54.74 2.56 -5.20
C GLY A 936 -54.50 1.07 -5.49
N ARG A 937 -54.80 0.59 -6.70
CA ARG A 937 -54.72 -0.83 -7.08
C ARG A 937 -53.26 -1.25 -7.34
N PRO A 938 -52.56 -2.01 -6.50
CA PRO A 938 -51.14 -2.29 -6.69
C PRO A 938 -50.83 -2.91 -8.07
N PRO A 939 -49.59 -2.77 -8.60
CA PRO A 939 -49.19 -3.45 -9.84
C PRO A 939 -49.51 -4.94 -9.74
N ALA A 940 -49.93 -5.57 -10.84
CA ALA A 940 -50.55 -6.91 -10.91
C ALA A 940 -49.73 -8.11 -10.36
N VAL A 941 -48.60 -7.86 -9.70
CA VAL A 941 -47.74 -8.86 -9.03
C VAL A 941 -47.79 -8.76 -7.50
N ALA A 942 -48.62 -7.87 -6.94
CA ALA A 942 -48.94 -7.89 -5.52
C ALA A 942 -50.05 -8.91 -5.21
N GLY A 943 -49.70 -10.20 -5.22
CA GLY A 943 -50.30 -11.12 -4.24
C GLY A 943 -49.96 -10.65 -2.81
N ASP A 944 -50.49 -11.33 -1.80
CA ASP A 944 -50.47 -10.97 -0.37
C ASP A 944 -49.07 -10.73 0.28
N THR A 945 -47.99 -10.78 -0.52
CA THR A 945 -46.61 -10.49 -0.12
C THR A 945 -46.17 -9.14 -0.69
N GLY A 946 -46.12 -8.14 0.20
CA GLY A 946 -45.89 -6.73 -0.12
C GLY A 946 -44.58 -6.39 -0.85
N ARG A 947 -44.43 -5.09 -1.14
CA ARG A 947 -43.32 -4.40 -1.83
C ARG A 947 -41.88 -4.68 -1.33
N GLU A 948 -41.70 -5.62 -0.39
CA GLU A 948 -40.42 -6.14 0.12
C GLU A 948 -39.99 -7.48 -0.52
N ALA A 949 -40.72 -8.03 -1.48
CA ALA A 949 -40.61 -9.44 -1.89
C ALA A 949 -39.39 -9.84 -2.74
N PHE A 950 -38.75 -8.94 -3.49
CA PHE A 950 -37.71 -9.32 -4.45
C PHE A 950 -36.31 -8.94 -3.97
N VAL A 951 -35.52 -9.97 -3.61
CA VAL A 951 -34.14 -9.82 -3.10
C VAL A 951 -33.13 -9.73 -4.24
N HIS A 952 -33.42 -10.35 -5.39
CA HIS A 952 -32.56 -10.34 -6.58
C HIS A 952 -33.33 -9.99 -7.86
N PRO A 953 -32.72 -9.29 -8.85
CA PRO A 953 -33.41 -8.92 -10.11
C PRO A 953 -33.90 -10.13 -10.92
N LEU A 954 -33.22 -11.27 -10.84
CA LEU A 954 -33.69 -12.51 -11.47
C LEU A 954 -35.00 -13.04 -10.84
N ASP A 955 -35.23 -12.78 -9.56
CA ASP A 955 -36.48 -13.20 -8.89
C ASP A 955 -37.67 -12.39 -9.42
N LEU A 956 -37.43 -11.09 -9.67
CA LEU A 956 -38.42 -10.23 -10.30
C LEU A 956 -38.67 -10.68 -11.75
N LEU A 957 -37.63 -10.95 -12.54
CA LEU A 957 -37.82 -11.42 -13.91
C LEU A 957 -38.59 -12.75 -13.96
N ARG A 958 -38.33 -13.69 -13.05
CA ARG A 958 -39.09 -14.95 -12.91
C ARG A 958 -40.56 -14.71 -12.58
N ALA A 959 -40.86 -13.76 -11.69
CA ALA A 959 -42.24 -13.42 -11.35
C ALA A 959 -43.04 -12.89 -12.54
N PHE A 960 -42.37 -12.24 -13.51
CA PHE A 960 -42.97 -11.72 -14.74
C PHE A 960 -42.72 -12.63 -15.95
N ALA A 961 -42.30 -13.89 -15.74
CA ALA A 961 -41.88 -14.76 -16.84
C ALA A 961 -42.97 -15.04 -17.88
N HIS A 962 -44.24 -15.05 -17.45
CA HIS A 962 -45.41 -15.25 -18.30
C HIS A 962 -46.24 -13.97 -18.50
N ASP A 963 -45.72 -12.81 -18.06
CA ASP A 963 -46.35 -11.51 -18.24
C ASP A 963 -45.94 -10.87 -19.57
N ARG A 964 -46.80 -10.00 -20.12
CA ARG A 964 -46.50 -9.22 -21.33
C ARG A 964 -45.21 -8.38 -21.20
N LEU A 965 -44.84 -7.97 -19.98
CA LEU A 965 -43.63 -7.19 -19.69
C LEU A 965 -42.36 -8.03 -19.58
N GLY A 966 -42.46 -9.36 -19.56
CA GLY A 966 -41.31 -10.27 -19.42
C GLY A 966 -40.16 -9.98 -20.41
N PRO A 967 -40.42 -9.83 -21.73
CA PRO A 967 -39.38 -9.52 -22.71
C PRO A 967 -38.69 -8.17 -22.48
N GLU A 968 -39.42 -7.16 -22.01
CA GLU A 968 -38.89 -5.82 -21.77
C GLU A 968 -38.05 -5.77 -20.49
N LEU A 969 -38.54 -6.39 -19.41
CA LEU A 969 -37.78 -6.54 -18.17
C LEU A 969 -36.50 -7.34 -18.39
N ARG A 970 -36.54 -8.37 -19.24
CA ARG A 970 -35.36 -9.13 -19.66
C ARG A 970 -34.33 -8.24 -20.36
N ALA A 971 -34.76 -7.46 -21.37
CA ALA A 971 -33.86 -6.56 -22.09
C ALA A 971 -33.23 -5.52 -21.16
N ARG A 972 -34.03 -4.96 -20.25
CA ARG A 972 -33.52 -4.02 -19.24
C ARG A 972 -32.53 -4.68 -18.27
N LEU A 973 -32.79 -5.93 -17.88
CA LEU A 973 -31.88 -6.70 -17.04
C LEU A 973 -30.56 -7.04 -17.76
N ASP A 974 -30.59 -7.35 -19.06
CA ASP A 974 -29.37 -7.57 -19.86
C ASP A 974 -28.44 -6.33 -19.81
N ASP A 975 -29.00 -5.12 -19.91
CA ASP A 975 -28.24 -3.87 -19.81
C ASP A 975 -27.67 -3.61 -18.40
N LEU A 976 -28.45 -3.93 -17.36
CA LEU A 976 -28.01 -3.83 -15.96
C LEU A 976 -26.86 -4.82 -15.69
N GLU A 977 -26.99 -6.05 -16.16
CA GLU A 977 -25.99 -7.10 -16.03
C GLU A 977 -24.70 -6.74 -16.78
N LEU A 978 -24.79 -6.22 -18.01
CA LEU A 978 -23.62 -5.76 -18.78
C LEU A 978 -22.90 -4.59 -18.12
N ARG A 979 -23.64 -3.65 -17.51
CA ARG A 979 -23.07 -2.53 -16.75
C ARG A 979 -22.36 -2.98 -15.48
N ALA A 980 -22.80 -4.08 -14.87
CA ALA A 980 -22.20 -4.60 -13.64
C ALA A 980 -20.88 -5.37 -13.86
N VAL A 981 -20.58 -5.80 -15.09
CA VAL A 981 -19.39 -6.64 -15.40
C VAL A 981 -18.04 -6.04 -14.93
N PRO A 982 -17.72 -4.74 -15.15
CA PRO A 982 -16.42 -4.19 -14.77
C PRO A 982 -16.12 -4.28 -13.26
N ASP A 983 -17.18 -4.26 -12.43
CA ASP A 983 -17.09 -4.23 -10.97
C ASP A 983 -17.36 -5.60 -10.33
N ALA A 984 -17.59 -6.64 -11.13
CA ALA A 984 -17.93 -7.98 -10.65
C ALA A 984 -16.68 -8.73 -10.15
N PRO A 985 -16.51 -8.98 -8.84
CA PRO A 985 -15.37 -9.74 -8.34
C PRO A 985 -15.48 -11.23 -8.71
N ALA A 986 -14.34 -11.82 -9.07
CA ALA A 986 -14.22 -13.27 -9.22
C ALA A 986 -14.21 -13.97 -7.85
N THR A 987 -14.84 -15.13 -7.76
CA THR A 987 -14.91 -15.90 -6.52
C THR A 987 -13.55 -16.53 -6.19
N HIS A 988 -13.12 -16.41 -4.93
CA HIS A 988 -11.84 -16.94 -4.48
C HIS A 988 -11.72 -18.45 -4.75
N LEU A 989 -10.61 -18.87 -5.37
CA LEU A 989 -10.30 -20.23 -5.87
C LEU A 989 -11.10 -20.74 -7.08
N SER A 990 -12.04 -19.97 -7.65
CA SER A 990 -12.86 -20.44 -8.78
C SER A 990 -12.02 -20.85 -9.99
N ARG A 991 -11.02 -20.04 -10.35
CA ARG A 991 -10.08 -20.32 -11.46
C ARG A 991 -9.25 -21.59 -11.22
N ALA A 992 -8.76 -21.77 -9.99
CA ALA A 992 -7.96 -22.93 -9.63
C ALA A 992 -8.80 -24.22 -9.68
N LEU A 993 -10.06 -24.14 -9.23
CA LEU A 993 -11.01 -25.24 -9.27
C LEU A 993 -11.33 -25.63 -10.71
N VAL A 994 -11.66 -24.67 -11.59
CA VAL A 994 -11.95 -24.95 -13.01
C VAL A 994 -10.76 -25.65 -13.69
N ARG A 995 -9.54 -25.17 -13.45
CA ARG A 995 -8.32 -25.80 -14.02
C ARG A 995 -8.07 -27.20 -13.47
N ALA A 996 -8.29 -27.43 -12.18
CA ALA A 996 -8.12 -28.77 -11.57
C ALA A 996 -9.16 -29.77 -12.08
N LEU A 997 -10.42 -29.34 -12.23
CA LEU A 997 -11.49 -30.16 -12.79
C LEU A 997 -11.25 -30.48 -14.26
N HIS A 998 -10.78 -29.51 -15.04
CA HIS A 998 -10.40 -29.74 -16.43
C HIS A 998 -9.17 -30.66 -16.54
N GLY A 999 -8.14 -30.43 -15.72
CA GLY A 999 -6.92 -31.24 -15.69
C GLY A 999 -7.14 -32.70 -15.28
N SER A 1000 -8.18 -32.97 -14.50
CA SER A 1000 -8.63 -34.35 -14.19
C SER A 1000 -9.48 -34.96 -15.31
N GLY A 1001 -9.66 -34.30 -16.46
CA GLY A 1001 -10.35 -34.83 -17.63
C GLY A 1001 -11.88 -34.68 -17.62
N ARG A 1002 -12.44 -33.88 -16.71
CA ARG A 1002 -13.90 -33.62 -16.69
C ARG A 1002 -14.29 -32.51 -17.66
N ARG A 1003 -15.49 -32.62 -18.23
CA ARG A 1003 -16.08 -31.59 -19.07
C ARG A 1003 -16.73 -30.51 -18.19
N VAL A 1004 -16.12 -29.34 -18.11
CA VAL A 1004 -16.59 -28.23 -17.25
C VAL A 1004 -17.40 -27.23 -18.06
N SER A 1005 -18.67 -27.01 -17.70
CA SER A 1005 -19.57 -26.04 -18.38
C SER A 1005 -20.13 -25.02 -17.40
N VAL A 1006 -20.36 -23.79 -17.87
CA VAL A 1006 -21.02 -22.73 -17.09
C VAL A 1006 -22.52 -22.75 -17.36
N VAL A 1007 -23.33 -22.72 -16.30
CA VAL A 1007 -24.80 -22.63 -16.38
C VAL A 1007 -25.28 -21.44 -15.57
N THR A 1008 -26.21 -20.65 -16.11
CA THR A 1008 -26.75 -19.48 -15.42
C THR A 1008 -27.99 -18.88 -16.11
N ASP A 1009 -28.80 -18.18 -15.33
CA ASP A 1009 -29.89 -17.31 -15.79
C ASP A 1009 -29.43 -15.87 -16.12
N VAL A 1010 -28.14 -15.57 -16.04
CA VAL A 1010 -27.55 -14.29 -16.48
C VAL A 1010 -27.45 -14.25 -18.01
N GLY A 1011 -27.57 -13.04 -18.59
CA GLY A 1011 -27.42 -12.80 -20.01
C GLY A 1011 -26.07 -13.28 -20.56
N PRO A 1012 -26.03 -14.05 -21.66
CA PRO A 1012 -24.79 -14.70 -22.14
C PRO A 1012 -23.70 -13.70 -22.51
N ARG A 1013 -24.05 -12.49 -22.97
CA ARG A 1013 -23.08 -11.41 -23.25
C ARG A 1013 -22.33 -10.97 -22.00
N ALA A 1014 -23.02 -10.83 -20.86
CA ALA A 1014 -22.40 -10.45 -19.59
C ALA A 1014 -21.46 -11.55 -19.08
N VAL A 1015 -21.88 -12.82 -19.17
CA VAL A 1015 -21.07 -13.98 -18.78
C VAL A 1015 -19.80 -14.08 -19.63
N HIS A 1016 -19.92 -13.99 -20.96
CA HIS A 1016 -18.76 -14.04 -21.84
C HIS A 1016 -17.79 -12.89 -21.57
N ARG A 1017 -18.29 -11.66 -21.39
CA ARG A 1017 -17.44 -10.51 -21.07
C ARG A 1017 -16.73 -10.67 -19.73
N CYS A 1018 -17.39 -11.24 -18.73
CA CYS A 1018 -16.80 -11.51 -17.43
C CYS A 1018 -15.70 -12.59 -17.48
N LEU A 1019 -15.85 -13.60 -18.34
CA LEU A 1019 -14.92 -14.75 -18.42
C LEU A 1019 -13.82 -14.59 -19.48
N THR A 1020 -13.94 -13.64 -20.42
CA THR A 1020 -12.96 -13.38 -21.50
C THR A 1020 -11.52 -13.14 -21.02
N PRO A 1021 -11.27 -12.39 -19.94
CA PRO A 1021 -9.90 -12.14 -19.48
C PRO A 1021 -9.12 -13.40 -19.08
N ASP A 1022 -9.81 -14.48 -18.69
CA ASP A 1022 -9.20 -15.58 -17.94
C ASP A 1022 -8.81 -16.80 -18.79
N ARG A 1023 -9.25 -16.86 -20.07
CA ARG A 1023 -9.02 -17.99 -21.02
C ARG A 1023 -9.19 -19.37 -20.35
N LEU A 1024 -10.22 -19.54 -19.53
CA LEU A 1024 -10.47 -20.78 -18.79
C LEU A 1024 -11.00 -21.88 -19.72
N PRO A 1025 -10.64 -23.15 -19.48
CA PRO A 1025 -11.00 -24.28 -20.35
C PRO A 1025 -12.43 -24.77 -20.11
N PHE A 1026 -13.42 -23.94 -20.45
CA PHE A 1026 -14.83 -24.34 -20.42
C PHE A 1026 -15.21 -25.09 -21.70
N ALA A 1027 -15.99 -26.15 -21.56
CA ALA A 1027 -16.60 -26.88 -22.65
C ALA A 1027 -17.82 -26.15 -23.25
N GLY A 1028 -18.47 -25.29 -22.47
CA GLY A 1028 -19.61 -24.49 -22.92
C GLY A 1028 -20.04 -23.46 -21.88
N VAL A 1029 -20.68 -22.39 -22.35
CA VAL A 1029 -21.32 -21.36 -21.53
C VAL A 1029 -22.79 -21.28 -21.91
N HIS A 1030 -23.67 -21.58 -20.97
CA HIS A 1030 -25.11 -21.68 -21.17
C HIS A 1030 -25.81 -20.63 -20.31
N GLY A 1031 -26.07 -19.47 -20.91
CA GLY A 1031 -26.80 -18.36 -20.28
C GLY A 1031 -28.31 -18.36 -20.60
N ARG A 1032 -28.98 -17.29 -20.15
CA ARG A 1032 -30.40 -16.99 -20.38
C ARG A 1032 -30.78 -16.95 -21.88
N ARG A 1033 -31.96 -17.47 -22.20
CA ARG A 1033 -32.59 -17.41 -23.54
C ARG A 1033 -33.59 -16.24 -23.63
N ASP A 1034 -34.14 -16.02 -24.83
CA ASP A 1034 -35.12 -14.96 -25.07
C ASP A 1034 -36.45 -15.18 -24.34
N ASP A 1035 -36.85 -16.44 -24.13
CA ASP A 1035 -38.05 -16.80 -23.38
C ASP A 1035 -37.76 -16.83 -21.86
N PRO A 1036 -38.31 -15.89 -21.06
CA PRO A 1036 -38.14 -15.87 -19.61
C PRO A 1036 -38.82 -17.05 -18.89
N GLY A 1037 -39.76 -17.75 -19.55
CA GLY A 1037 -40.38 -18.96 -19.01
C GLY A 1037 -39.43 -20.13 -18.82
N LEU A 1038 -38.26 -20.08 -19.48
CA LEU A 1038 -37.21 -21.11 -19.42
C LEU A 1038 -36.08 -20.77 -18.43
N LEU A 1039 -36.30 -19.79 -17.54
CA LEU A 1039 -35.37 -19.51 -16.44
C LEU A 1039 -35.43 -20.63 -15.40
N MET A 1040 -34.31 -20.93 -14.75
CA MET A 1040 -34.33 -21.86 -13.62
C MET A 1040 -35.34 -21.32 -12.59
N PRO A 1041 -36.26 -22.15 -12.05
CA PRO A 1041 -36.12 -23.60 -11.84
C PRO A 1041 -36.51 -24.52 -13.00
N ASP A 1042 -36.88 -23.99 -14.18
CA ASP A 1042 -37.00 -24.83 -15.38
C ASP A 1042 -35.63 -25.48 -15.74
N PRO A 1043 -35.60 -26.79 -16.06
CA PRO A 1043 -34.35 -27.51 -16.29
C PRO A 1043 -33.72 -27.30 -17.68
N ASP A 1044 -34.30 -26.50 -18.59
CA ASP A 1044 -33.78 -26.29 -19.96
C ASP A 1044 -32.28 -25.96 -19.98
N CYS A 1045 -31.84 -24.99 -19.18
CA CYS A 1045 -30.44 -24.56 -19.17
C CYS A 1045 -29.48 -25.71 -18.80
N LEU A 1046 -29.86 -26.55 -17.82
CA LEU A 1046 -29.07 -27.72 -17.41
C LEU A 1046 -29.08 -28.81 -18.49
N LEU A 1047 -30.24 -29.07 -19.11
CA LEU A 1047 -30.38 -30.03 -20.22
C LEU A 1047 -29.50 -29.64 -21.42
N ARG A 1048 -29.46 -28.35 -21.77
CA ARG A 1048 -28.59 -27.81 -22.82
C ARG A 1048 -27.11 -28.00 -22.51
N ALA A 1049 -26.72 -27.83 -21.24
CA ALA A 1049 -25.34 -28.00 -20.83
C ALA A 1049 -24.87 -29.46 -20.84
N LEU A 1050 -25.76 -30.40 -20.54
CA LEU A 1050 -25.48 -31.84 -20.57
C LEU A 1050 -25.38 -32.41 -22.00
N GLY A 1051 -26.07 -31.81 -22.97
CA GLY A 1051 -25.77 -31.99 -24.40
C GLY A 1051 -26.49 -33.11 -25.15
N THR A 1052 -27.43 -33.85 -24.55
CA THR A 1052 -28.28 -34.82 -25.27
C THR A 1052 -29.62 -35.07 -24.56
N PRO A 1053 -30.76 -35.13 -25.28
CA PRO A 1053 -31.99 -35.68 -24.72
C PRO A 1053 -31.76 -37.18 -24.42
N GLY A 1054 -31.66 -37.54 -23.15
CA GLY A 1054 -31.48 -38.94 -22.71
C GLY A 1054 -30.08 -39.34 -22.23
N ALA A 1055 -29.10 -38.43 -22.16
CA ALA A 1055 -27.90 -38.69 -21.37
C ALA A 1055 -28.31 -38.83 -19.89
N SER A 1056 -27.97 -39.94 -19.25
CA SER A 1056 -28.38 -40.18 -17.86
C SER A 1056 -27.85 -39.07 -16.97
N ALA A 1057 -28.73 -38.33 -16.29
CA ALA A 1057 -28.37 -37.30 -15.29
C ALA A 1057 -27.46 -37.82 -14.15
N ARG A 1058 -27.16 -39.12 -14.13
CA ARG A 1058 -26.32 -39.82 -13.15
C ARG A 1058 -24.81 -39.59 -13.33
N THR A 1059 -24.34 -38.99 -14.43
CA THR A 1059 -22.89 -38.75 -14.66
C THR A 1059 -22.48 -37.28 -14.57
N GLY A 1060 -23.34 -36.40 -14.04
CA GLY A 1060 -23.05 -34.98 -13.86
C GLY A 1060 -23.11 -34.51 -12.39
N VAL A 1061 -22.51 -33.36 -12.09
CA VAL A 1061 -22.70 -32.63 -10.82
C VAL A 1061 -22.90 -31.15 -11.09
N LEU A 1062 -23.81 -30.51 -10.35
CA LEU A 1062 -23.97 -29.05 -10.33
C LEU A 1062 -23.34 -28.44 -9.08
N ILE A 1063 -22.46 -27.45 -9.26
CA ILE A 1063 -21.89 -26.61 -8.20
C ILE A 1063 -22.50 -25.21 -8.33
N SER A 1064 -23.30 -24.78 -7.36
CA SER A 1064 -24.14 -23.57 -7.52
C SER A 1064 -24.43 -22.90 -6.17
N SER A 1065 -24.89 -21.64 -6.20
CA SER A 1065 -25.29 -20.86 -5.02
C SER A 1065 -26.78 -20.50 -4.95
N SER A 1066 -27.58 -20.87 -5.97
CA SER A 1066 -28.98 -20.45 -6.12
C SER A 1066 -29.96 -21.57 -5.81
N VAL A 1067 -31.06 -21.23 -5.13
CA VAL A 1067 -32.16 -22.19 -4.87
C VAL A 1067 -32.86 -22.56 -6.17
N ALA A 1068 -32.99 -21.63 -7.13
CA ALA A 1068 -33.59 -21.93 -8.43
C ALA A 1068 -32.75 -22.97 -9.23
N GLU A 1069 -31.43 -22.84 -9.16
CA GLU A 1069 -30.48 -23.80 -9.76
C GLU A 1069 -30.55 -25.17 -9.05
N LEU A 1070 -30.69 -25.18 -7.71
CA LEU A 1070 -30.92 -26.40 -6.93
C LEU A 1070 -32.22 -27.10 -7.32
N THR A 1071 -33.32 -26.37 -7.44
CA THR A 1071 -34.62 -26.92 -7.82
C THR A 1071 -34.58 -27.50 -9.24
N ALA A 1072 -33.92 -26.84 -10.19
CA ALA A 1072 -33.71 -27.38 -11.54
C ALA A 1072 -32.88 -28.68 -11.50
N ALA A 1073 -31.83 -28.74 -10.68
CA ALA A 1073 -31.02 -29.95 -10.50
C ALA A 1073 -31.82 -31.11 -9.88
N GLN A 1074 -32.68 -30.83 -8.90
CA GLN A 1074 -33.56 -31.83 -8.27
C GLN A 1074 -34.56 -32.43 -9.25
N GLN A 1075 -35.15 -31.63 -10.13
CA GLN A 1075 -36.05 -32.11 -11.18
C GLN A 1075 -35.36 -33.10 -12.14
N LEU A 1076 -34.05 -32.94 -12.35
CA LEU A 1076 -33.23 -33.84 -13.17
C LEU A 1076 -32.60 -34.99 -12.37
N GLY A 1077 -32.72 -35.01 -11.05
CA GLY A 1077 -31.99 -35.96 -10.19
C GLY A 1077 -30.46 -35.78 -10.23
N LEU A 1078 -29.98 -34.57 -10.54
CA LEU A 1078 -28.57 -34.24 -10.66
C LEU A 1078 -27.96 -33.96 -9.27
N PRO A 1079 -26.84 -34.62 -8.89
CA PRO A 1079 -26.10 -34.30 -7.67
C PRO A 1079 -25.77 -32.81 -7.57
N PHE A 1080 -26.05 -32.20 -6.42
CA PHE A 1080 -25.87 -30.77 -6.19
C PHE A 1080 -24.90 -30.50 -5.04
N VAL A 1081 -23.96 -29.60 -5.27
CA VAL A 1081 -23.04 -29.06 -4.26
C VAL A 1081 -23.30 -27.56 -4.10
N GLY A 1082 -23.88 -27.20 -2.97
CA GLY A 1082 -24.20 -25.82 -2.64
C GLY A 1082 -22.99 -25.04 -2.18
N TYR A 1083 -22.70 -23.90 -2.81
CA TYR A 1083 -21.69 -22.95 -2.38
C TYR A 1083 -22.38 -21.70 -1.82
N ALA A 1084 -22.18 -21.41 -0.53
CA ALA A 1084 -22.61 -20.16 0.07
C ALA A 1084 -21.65 -19.72 1.20
N PRO A 1085 -20.99 -18.55 1.06
CA PRO A 1085 -20.03 -18.09 2.07
C PRO A 1085 -20.73 -17.69 3.39
N THR A 1086 -21.98 -17.21 3.31
CA THR A 1086 -22.77 -16.77 4.47
C THR A 1086 -23.54 -17.92 5.11
N ALA A 1087 -23.73 -17.86 6.43
CA ALA A 1087 -24.54 -18.85 7.15
C ALA A 1087 -26.01 -18.83 6.67
N THR A 1088 -26.56 -17.65 6.41
CA THR A 1088 -27.93 -17.48 5.86
C THR A 1088 -28.08 -18.12 4.49
N GLY A 1089 -27.13 -17.92 3.57
CA GLY A 1089 -27.18 -18.57 2.25
C GLY A 1089 -27.08 -20.10 2.34
N ARG A 1090 -26.22 -20.62 3.23
CA ARG A 1090 -26.16 -22.08 3.48
C ARG A 1090 -27.45 -22.61 4.07
N ARG A 1091 -28.09 -21.86 4.96
CA ARG A 1091 -29.39 -22.22 5.52
C ARG A 1091 -30.46 -22.29 4.44
N HIS A 1092 -30.56 -21.28 3.57
CA HIS A 1092 -31.52 -21.28 2.45
C HIS A 1092 -31.30 -22.46 1.49
N LEU A 1093 -30.05 -22.80 1.17
CA LEU A 1093 -29.76 -23.97 0.32
C LEU A 1093 -30.15 -25.30 1.00
N ARG A 1094 -29.96 -25.42 2.31
CA ARG A 1094 -30.38 -26.62 3.08
C ARG A 1094 -31.90 -26.72 3.18
N GLU A 1095 -32.58 -25.60 3.44
CA GLU A 1095 -34.04 -25.53 3.45
C GLU A 1095 -34.61 -25.88 2.06
N GLY A 1096 -33.91 -25.53 0.98
CA GLY A 1096 -34.20 -25.96 -0.39
C GLY A 1096 -33.86 -27.42 -0.71
N GLY A 1097 -33.31 -28.18 0.25
CA GLY A 1097 -33.00 -29.62 0.10
C GLY A 1097 -31.58 -29.94 -0.36
N SER A 1098 -30.61 -29.02 -0.24
CA SER A 1098 -29.20 -29.30 -0.52
C SER A 1098 -28.54 -30.09 0.62
N GLU A 1099 -28.08 -31.31 0.34
CA GLU A 1099 -27.38 -32.15 1.32
C GLU A 1099 -25.93 -31.70 1.59
N ILE A 1100 -25.26 -31.16 0.58
CA ILE A 1100 -23.85 -30.75 0.64
C ILE A 1100 -23.80 -29.24 0.47
N THR A 1101 -23.41 -28.54 1.54
CA THR A 1101 -23.24 -27.08 1.52
C THR A 1101 -21.86 -26.68 2.02
N LEU A 1102 -21.17 -25.84 1.26
CA LEU A 1102 -19.80 -25.42 1.48
C LEU A 1102 -19.73 -23.91 1.73
N SER A 1103 -18.84 -23.50 2.62
CA SER A 1103 -18.55 -22.10 2.94
C SER A 1103 -17.42 -21.51 2.09
N SER A 1104 -16.61 -22.37 1.46
CA SER A 1104 -15.50 -22.03 0.56
C SER A 1104 -15.40 -23.07 -0.56
N LEU A 1105 -14.73 -22.74 -1.66
CA LEU A 1105 -14.45 -23.68 -2.76
C LEU A 1105 -13.24 -24.59 -2.47
N GLU A 1106 -12.55 -24.39 -1.35
CA GLU A 1106 -11.33 -25.10 -0.98
C GLU A 1106 -11.52 -26.62 -0.83
N PRO A 1107 -12.56 -27.13 -0.15
CA PRO A 1107 -12.80 -28.59 -0.08
C PRO A 1107 -13.03 -29.22 -1.45
N LEU A 1108 -13.66 -28.49 -2.38
CA LEU A 1108 -13.85 -28.94 -3.76
C LEU A 1108 -12.55 -28.94 -4.55
N LEU A 1109 -11.71 -27.92 -4.38
CA LEU A 1109 -10.41 -27.84 -5.03
C LEU A 1109 -9.47 -28.96 -4.57
N GLU A 1110 -9.45 -29.25 -3.27
CA GLU A 1110 -8.66 -30.35 -2.71
C GLU A 1110 -9.16 -31.72 -3.15
N ALA A 1111 -10.47 -31.89 -3.31
CA ALA A 1111 -11.08 -33.09 -3.87
C ALA A 1111 -10.72 -33.21 -5.37
N ALA A 1112 -10.86 -32.14 -6.15
CA ALA A 1112 -10.54 -32.13 -7.58
C ALA A 1112 -9.06 -32.41 -7.88
N ARG A 1113 -8.14 -31.94 -7.03
CA ARG A 1113 -6.69 -32.21 -7.15
C ARG A 1113 -6.30 -33.63 -6.74
N ALA A 1114 -7.17 -34.34 -6.03
CA ALA A 1114 -6.94 -35.72 -5.61
C ALA A 1114 -7.45 -36.75 -6.63
N LEU A 1115 -8.17 -36.30 -7.65
CA LEU A 1115 -8.59 -37.07 -8.83
C LEU A 1115 -7.47 -37.03 -9.87
#